data_AF-A0A0K2VNI1-F1
#
_entry.id   AF-A0A0K2VNI1-F1
#
_cell.length_a   1.000
_cell.length_b   1.000
_cell.length_c   1.000
_cell.angle_alpha   90.00
_cell.angle_beta   90.00
_cell.angle_gamma   90.00
#
_symmetry.space_group_name_H-M   'P 1'
#
loop_
_entity.id
_entity.type
_entity.pdbx_description
1 polymer ?
#
loop_
_entity_poly.entity_id
_entity_poly.type
_entity_poly.pdbx_seq_one_letter_code
_entity_poly.pdbx_strand_id
1 'polypeptide(L)'
;MTSIYSTGTVSVTNGDAVVTGSGTAWAVALVTGGSFSCAGLSIPIVSVDSDTSLTLAYPWPGATAAGAAYAIQRDNSDAANVVDLYDKMSRVLQQLGLAGIHPDADGTIADRDAITLGTSDKGFIFLYAEPGFDLAFYRWSGTAWQGPFDVQGEKGDAGTPGLGVGGYGLPLGGTKGQFLTKASSVDGAAQWAAGREVLTAARTYYVGYNLGAVAISIANPAVVTKNGHGLVADSRVAFTILPKTKTATISVASPAVVTMANTFAAGQPIVFQSTGALPKGVTAGTTYYVIATGLSGASFQFSATPGGAAINTSAPTVTISQASPGVVTETGHGRAVGDAIRFATTGALPTGLAVGTTYFIKTVLDANTYTVAATPEGAAINTTSAGSGTHTIVQFGTHYLSETGTLPTGVTEGQEYYVLAAGLTANTFQFSATSGGAAIITTGSTAGTIAARTGSDNNDGLTYSQTGAFLTVQKAIDTAVALDLSIYDVVILVDSGVYAGAIPKNTVGSGIVYIRGKNLDLFSTTLTAVAGSTISACFNGFDGFFAKYKCEYLTMSAPAAGAYAIYANSGTVFFGNINFKAVGSVHVGIGAGGFAQATEDYMISGGAPGAHLNATDGGQIRAQSKTITIVGLPTMPFANASRVGTILANGDTFGGISKGARYNVTLNGVVYSGTGSATYFPGSSAGAAGSGGQYT
;
A
#
# COMPACT_ATOMS: atom_id res chain seq x y z
N MET A 1 -63.29 -36.68 9.34
CA MET A 1 -64.65 -37.14 9.74
C MET A 1 -64.51 -37.63 11.18
N THR A 2 -65.09 -36.92 12.15
CA THR A 2 -64.95 -37.23 13.59
C THR A 2 -65.77 -38.48 13.96
N SER A 3 -65.12 -39.52 14.49
CA SER A 3 -65.78 -40.78 14.88
C SER A 3 -66.30 -40.68 16.31
N ILE A 4 -67.62 -40.58 16.47
CA ILE A 4 -68.31 -40.53 17.77
C ILE A 4 -68.79 -41.94 18.13
N TYR A 5 -68.49 -42.39 19.34
CA TYR A 5 -68.97 -43.67 19.88
C TYR A 5 -70.03 -43.45 20.97
N SER A 6 -71.21 -44.06 20.85
CA SER A 6 -72.34 -43.83 21.77
C SER A 6 -73.18 -45.08 22.05
N THR A 7 -72.65 -46.28 21.80
CA THR A 7 -73.36 -47.54 22.03
C THR A 7 -73.50 -47.85 23.53
N GLY A 8 -74.69 -48.28 23.96
CA GLY A 8 -74.98 -48.62 25.36
C GLY A 8 -75.36 -47.40 26.22
N THR A 9 -75.35 -47.58 27.53
CA THR A 9 -75.65 -46.50 28.51
C THR A 9 -74.60 -46.48 29.61
N VAL A 10 -74.51 -45.37 30.35
CA VAL A 10 -73.49 -45.18 31.39
C VAL A 10 -74.08 -44.69 32.69
N SER A 11 -73.40 -44.99 33.79
CA SER A 11 -73.66 -44.42 35.11
C SER A 11 -72.47 -43.57 35.52
N VAL A 12 -72.74 -42.33 35.91
CA VAL A 12 -71.77 -41.34 36.38
C VAL A 12 -72.18 -40.88 37.78
N THR A 13 -71.20 -40.74 38.68
CA THR A 13 -71.43 -40.30 40.07
C THR A 13 -70.71 -38.99 40.31
N ASN A 14 -71.42 -37.98 40.82
CA ASN A 14 -70.82 -36.68 41.14
C ASN A 14 -69.64 -36.85 42.11
N GLY A 15 -68.47 -36.36 41.72
CA GLY A 15 -67.24 -36.46 42.50
C GLY A 15 -66.46 -37.76 42.32
N ASP A 16 -66.88 -38.68 41.44
CA ASP A 16 -66.14 -39.90 41.08
C ASP A 16 -65.61 -39.82 39.64
N ALA A 17 -64.40 -40.31 39.41
CA ALA A 17 -63.76 -40.34 38.09
C ALA A 17 -64.10 -41.62 37.31
N VAL A 18 -64.64 -42.65 37.96
CA VAL A 18 -64.99 -43.91 37.30
C VAL A 18 -66.39 -43.81 36.69
N VAL A 19 -66.50 -44.21 35.43
CA VAL A 19 -67.76 -44.32 34.71
C VAL A 19 -68.05 -45.78 34.43
N THR A 20 -69.20 -46.27 34.89
CA THR A 20 -69.63 -47.66 34.65
C THR A 20 -70.59 -47.71 33.47
N GLY A 21 -70.25 -48.48 32.45
CA GLY A 21 -71.06 -48.74 31.27
C GLY A 21 -71.95 -49.98 31.38
N SER A 22 -73.04 -50.00 30.63
CA SER A 22 -73.90 -51.17 30.41
C SER A 22 -74.15 -51.33 28.91
N GLY A 23 -73.76 -52.47 28.36
CA GLY A 23 -73.82 -52.75 26.92
C GLY A 23 -72.89 -51.87 26.07
N THR A 24 -71.83 -51.33 26.68
CA THR A 24 -70.95 -50.32 26.07
C THR A 24 -69.80 -50.88 25.26
N ALA A 25 -69.35 -52.12 25.50
CA ALA A 25 -68.32 -52.82 24.73
C ALA A 25 -67.07 -51.96 24.37
N TRP A 26 -66.61 -51.12 25.30
CA TRP A 26 -65.58 -50.11 25.00
C TRP A 26 -64.23 -50.69 24.58
N ALA A 27 -63.77 -51.76 25.23
CA ALA A 27 -62.52 -52.41 24.88
C ALA A 27 -62.63 -53.17 23.55
N VAL A 28 -63.73 -53.90 23.34
CA VAL A 28 -64.03 -54.59 22.06
C VAL A 28 -64.15 -53.60 20.90
N ALA A 29 -64.74 -52.42 21.13
CA ALA A 29 -64.86 -51.37 20.14
C ALA A 29 -63.56 -50.55 19.94
N LEU A 30 -62.46 -50.96 20.58
CA LEU A 30 -61.14 -50.34 20.55
C LEU A 30 -61.18 -48.85 20.93
N VAL A 31 -61.99 -48.48 21.92
CA VAL A 31 -61.92 -47.15 22.52
C VAL A 31 -60.72 -47.14 23.47
N THR A 32 -59.63 -46.49 23.06
CA THR A 32 -58.38 -46.41 23.85
C THR A 32 -58.22 -45.08 24.58
N GLY A 33 -59.04 -44.07 24.27
CA GLY A 33 -59.03 -42.73 24.86
C GLY A 33 -59.98 -41.77 24.15
N GLY A 34 -59.89 -40.48 24.49
CA GLY A 34 -60.70 -39.41 23.89
C GLY A 34 -61.48 -38.58 24.91
N SER A 35 -62.47 -37.82 24.44
CA SER A 35 -63.33 -36.98 25.29
C SER A 35 -64.69 -37.64 25.52
N PHE A 36 -64.97 -38.04 26.75
CA PHE A 36 -66.25 -38.60 27.18
C PHE A 36 -67.24 -37.47 27.49
N SER A 37 -68.44 -37.53 26.90
CA SER A 37 -69.47 -36.51 27.06
C SER A 37 -70.80 -37.13 27.51
N CYS A 38 -71.39 -36.60 28.58
CA CYS A 38 -72.68 -37.04 29.12
C CYS A 38 -73.43 -35.84 29.72
N ALA A 39 -74.76 -35.79 29.63
CA ALA A 39 -75.58 -34.70 30.18
C ALA A 39 -75.10 -33.26 29.83
N GLY A 40 -74.48 -33.07 28.67
CA GLY A 40 -73.97 -31.77 28.20
C GLY A 40 -72.58 -31.36 28.72
N LEU A 41 -71.92 -32.20 29.52
CA LEU A 41 -70.56 -31.98 30.02
C LEU A 41 -69.59 -32.95 29.37
N SER A 42 -68.34 -32.51 29.11
CA SER A 42 -67.30 -33.31 28.44
C SER A 42 -66.00 -33.32 29.24
N ILE A 43 -65.46 -34.51 29.50
CA ILE A 43 -64.26 -34.75 30.28
C ILE A 43 -63.35 -35.73 29.53
N PRO A 44 -62.03 -35.46 29.41
CA PRO A 44 -61.09 -36.41 28.82
C PRO A 44 -61.04 -37.73 29.58
N ILE A 45 -60.88 -38.83 28.86
CA ILE A 45 -60.69 -40.18 29.39
C ILE A 45 -59.19 -40.39 29.64
N VAL A 46 -58.83 -40.87 30.83
CA VAL A 46 -57.46 -41.29 31.17
C VAL A 46 -57.20 -42.71 30.70
N SER A 47 -58.14 -43.62 30.96
CA SER A 47 -58.03 -45.01 30.56
C SER A 47 -59.41 -45.62 30.33
N VAL A 48 -59.46 -46.60 29.44
CA VAL A 48 -60.59 -47.53 29.32
C VAL A 48 -60.14 -48.83 29.94
N ASP A 49 -60.75 -49.18 31.08
CA ASP A 49 -60.28 -50.26 31.94
C ASP A 49 -60.93 -51.60 31.58
N SER A 50 -62.11 -51.58 30.94
CA SER A 50 -62.79 -52.77 30.40
C SER A 50 -63.90 -52.39 29.41
N ASP A 51 -64.65 -53.38 28.91
CA ASP A 51 -65.85 -53.15 28.08
C ASP A 51 -66.93 -52.29 28.76
N THR A 52 -66.92 -52.20 30.08
CA THR A 52 -67.95 -51.54 30.89
C THR A 52 -67.36 -50.61 31.96
N SER A 53 -66.08 -50.28 31.91
CA SER A 53 -65.46 -49.36 32.85
C SER A 53 -64.44 -48.47 32.15
N LEU A 54 -64.49 -47.18 32.43
CA LEU A 54 -63.46 -46.21 32.05
C LEU A 54 -63.23 -45.22 33.19
N THR A 55 -62.05 -44.62 33.19
CA THR A 55 -61.62 -43.63 34.16
C THR A 55 -61.40 -42.28 33.49
N LEU A 56 -62.02 -41.23 34.02
CA LEU A 56 -61.91 -39.85 33.56
C LEU A 56 -60.69 -39.16 34.15
N ALA A 57 -60.18 -38.15 33.43
CA ALA A 57 -59.06 -37.31 33.89
C ALA A 57 -59.38 -36.47 35.12
N TYR A 58 -60.65 -36.13 35.30
CA TYR A 58 -61.16 -35.41 36.45
C TYR A 58 -62.44 -36.06 36.94
N PRO A 59 -62.74 -36.04 38.25
CA PRO A 59 -64.00 -36.55 38.77
C PRO A 59 -65.20 -35.87 38.11
N TRP A 60 -66.28 -36.62 37.92
CA TRP A 60 -67.47 -36.15 37.22
C TRP A 60 -68.08 -34.95 37.93
N PRO A 61 -68.14 -33.76 37.30
CA PRO A 61 -68.60 -32.53 37.96
C PRO A 61 -70.12 -32.36 37.90
N GLY A 62 -70.83 -33.20 37.14
CA GLY A 62 -72.28 -33.14 36.95
C GLY A 62 -73.06 -33.93 38.01
N ALA A 63 -74.39 -33.84 37.99
CA ALA A 63 -75.25 -34.63 38.86
C ALA A 63 -75.07 -36.14 38.61
N THR A 64 -75.20 -36.94 39.68
CA THR A 64 -75.19 -38.41 39.60
C THR A 64 -76.37 -38.90 38.76
N ALA A 65 -76.10 -39.72 37.75
CA ALA A 65 -77.09 -40.28 36.84
C ALA A 65 -76.74 -41.71 36.47
N ALA A 66 -77.74 -42.59 36.41
CA ALA A 66 -77.59 -43.99 36.01
C ALA A 66 -78.35 -44.27 34.71
N GLY A 67 -77.77 -45.10 33.83
CA GLY A 67 -78.37 -45.42 32.52
C GLY A 67 -78.45 -44.23 31.55
N ALA A 68 -77.58 -43.23 31.71
CA ALA A 68 -77.57 -42.03 30.90
C ALA A 68 -77.00 -42.27 29.49
N ALA A 69 -77.44 -41.45 28.53
CA ALA A 69 -76.86 -41.40 27.19
C ALA A 69 -75.51 -40.66 27.22
N TYR A 70 -74.58 -41.09 26.37
CA TYR A 70 -73.24 -40.54 26.30
C TYR A 70 -72.70 -40.55 24.88
N ALA A 71 -71.60 -39.85 24.67
CA ALA A 71 -70.82 -39.87 23.45
C ALA A 71 -69.33 -39.76 23.80
N ILE A 72 -68.50 -40.63 23.24
CA ILE A 72 -67.05 -40.52 23.30
C ILE A 72 -66.57 -40.05 21.93
N GLN A 73 -65.93 -38.89 21.90
CA GLN A 73 -65.14 -38.49 20.74
C GLN A 73 -63.77 -39.13 20.88
N ARG A 74 -63.43 -40.08 19.99
CA ARG A 74 -62.14 -40.80 20.01
C ARG A 74 -61.01 -39.88 19.55
N ASP A 75 -59.86 -39.89 20.24
CA ASP A 75 -58.69 -39.09 19.85
C ASP A 75 -57.92 -39.70 18.67
N ASN A 76 -57.42 -38.84 17.77
CA ASN A 76 -57.00 -39.14 16.39
C ASN A 76 -55.68 -39.93 16.22
N SER A 77 -55.16 -40.62 17.25
CA SER A 77 -53.90 -41.38 17.12
C SER A 77 -54.01 -42.62 16.24
N ASP A 78 -55.22 -43.08 15.90
CA ASP A 78 -55.44 -44.20 14.96
C ASP A 78 -55.70 -43.76 13.50
N ALA A 79 -56.04 -42.49 13.27
CA ALA A 79 -56.14 -41.93 11.91
C ALA A 79 -54.77 -41.62 11.30
N ALA A 80 -53.73 -41.41 12.13
CA ALA A 80 -52.35 -41.25 11.70
C ALA A 80 -51.78 -42.53 11.08
N ASN A 81 -52.15 -43.71 11.61
CA ASN A 81 -51.69 -45.01 11.11
C ASN A 81 -52.25 -45.32 9.71
N VAL A 82 -53.48 -44.92 9.44
CA VAL A 82 -54.11 -45.07 8.12
C VAL A 82 -53.51 -44.09 7.11
N VAL A 83 -53.21 -42.86 7.51
CA VAL A 83 -52.55 -41.86 6.64
C VAL A 83 -51.09 -42.24 6.35
N ASP A 84 -50.37 -42.80 7.34
CA ASP A 84 -49.01 -43.34 7.14
C ASP A 84 -49.02 -44.55 6.19
N LEU A 85 -50.01 -45.44 6.31
CA LEU A 85 -50.21 -46.54 5.36
C LEU A 85 -50.50 -46.03 3.94
N TYR A 86 -51.38 -45.03 3.79
CA TYR A 86 -51.66 -44.43 2.47
C TYR A 86 -50.45 -43.67 1.88
N ASP A 87 -49.64 -42.98 2.69
CA ASP A 87 -48.43 -42.28 2.21
C ASP A 87 -47.34 -43.29 1.79
N LYS A 88 -47.15 -44.37 2.58
CA LYS A 88 -46.24 -45.47 2.25
C LYS A 88 -46.70 -46.23 1.00
N MET A 89 -47.98 -46.55 0.88
CA MET A 89 -48.54 -47.24 -0.28
C MET A 89 -48.45 -46.37 -1.55
N SER A 90 -48.63 -45.05 -1.43
CA SER A 90 -48.46 -44.09 -2.53
C SER A 90 -47.01 -43.97 -3.00
N ARG A 91 -46.04 -43.99 -2.08
CA ARG A 91 -44.59 -44.00 -2.41
C ARG A 91 -44.16 -45.32 -3.05
N VAL A 92 -44.66 -46.45 -2.56
CA VAL A 92 -44.41 -47.78 -3.12
C VAL A 92 -45.03 -47.93 -4.51
N LEU A 93 -46.26 -47.44 -4.73
CA LEU A 93 -46.88 -47.40 -6.06
C LEU A 93 -46.11 -46.51 -7.06
N GLN A 94 -45.57 -45.37 -6.61
CA GLN A 94 -44.68 -44.54 -7.44
C GLN A 94 -43.35 -45.23 -7.77
N GLN A 95 -42.73 -45.93 -6.81
CA GLN A 95 -41.49 -46.68 -7.04
C GLN A 95 -41.70 -47.91 -7.94
N LEU A 96 -42.80 -48.66 -7.76
CA LEU A 96 -43.14 -49.83 -8.58
C LEU A 96 -43.54 -49.44 -10.01
N GLY A 97 -44.22 -48.30 -10.19
CA GLY A 97 -44.52 -47.73 -11.51
C GLY A 97 -43.28 -47.32 -12.30
N LEU A 98 -42.18 -46.95 -11.64
CA LEU A 98 -40.90 -46.61 -12.27
C LEU A 98 -40.00 -47.84 -12.55
N ALA A 99 -40.23 -48.97 -11.86
CA ALA A 99 -39.43 -50.19 -11.98
C ALA A 99 -40.04 -51.30 -12.87
N GLY A 100 -41.28 -51.15 -13.32
CA GLY A 100 -41.95 -52.12 -14.20
C GLY A 100 -42.30 -53.46 -13.54
N ILE A 101 -42.32 -53.52 -12.20
CA ILE A 101 -42.71 -54.69 -11.42
C ILE A 101 -44.10 -54.41 -10.84
N HIS A 102 -45.12 -55.17 -11.25
CA HIS A 102 -46.46 -55.13 -10.68
C HIS A 102 -46.65 -56.39 -9.83
N PRO A 103 -46.90 -56.30 -8.51
CA PRO A 103 -47.26 -57.48 -7.75
C PRO A 103 -48.59 -58.04 -8.27
N ASP A 104 -48.68 -59.35 -8.39
CA ASP A 104 -49.88 -60.03 -8.88
C ASP A 104 -50.97 -60.12 -7.79
N ALA A 105 -50.59 -60.03 -6.51
CA ALA A 105 -51.48 -59.87 -5.35
C ALA A 105 -50.76 -59.26 -4.13
N ASP A 106 -51.53 -58.76 -3.16
CA ASP A 106 -51.06 -58.17 -1.90
C ASP A 106 -51.93 -58.58 -0.69
N GLY A 107 -51.36 -58.54 0.52
CA GLY A 107 -52.10 -58.85 1.76
C GLY A 107 -51.22 -59.36 2.91
N THR A 108 -51.84 -60.05 3.88
CA THR A 108 -51.14 -60.72 4.98
C THR A 108 -50.50 -62.04 4.53
N ILE A 109 -49.64 -62.64 5.37
CA ILE A 109 -49.08 -63.97 5.08
C ILE A 109 -50.18 -65.05 5.01
N ALA A 110 -51.25 -64.89 5.81
CA ALA A 110 -52.39 -65.79 5.75
C ALA A 110 -53.11 -65.70 4.41
N ASP A 111 -53.25 -64.49 3.85
CA ASP A 111 -53.85 -64.29 2.53
C ASP A 111 -52.98 -64.91 1.42
N ARG A 112 -51.65 -64.78 1.50
CA ARG A 112 -50.71 -65.45 0.59
C ARG A 112 -50.87 -66.97 0.61
N ASP A 113 -50.91 -67.55 1.80
CA ASP A 113 -50.97 -69.00 2.00
C ASP A 113 -52.34 -69.58 1.57
N ALA A 114 -53.36 -68.74 1.46
CA ALA A 114 -54.66 -69.09 0.90
C ALA A 114 -54.68 -69.09 -0.65
N ILE A 115 -53.69 -68.50 -1.33
CA ILE A 115 -53.62 -68.49 -2.80
C ILE A 115 -53.14 -69.85 -3.30
N THR A 116 -53.96 -70.50 -4.14
CA THR A 116 -53.60 -71.76 -4.80
C THR A 116 -52.88 -71.47 -6.11
N LEU A 117 -51.57 -71.75 -6.18
CA LEU A 117 -50.74 -71.56 -7.38
C LEU A 117 -50.17 -72.90 -7.88
N GLY A 118 -50.12 -73.07 -9.20
CA GLY A 118 -49.57 -74.23 -9.89
C GLY A 118 -48.17 -73.98 -10.47
N THR A 119 -47.65 -74.96 -11.20
CA THR A 119 -46.35 -74.85 -11.89
C THR A 119 -46.36 -73.83 -13.04
N SER A 120 -47.54 -73.52 -13.60
CA SER A 120 -47.74 -72.52 -14.65
C SER A 120 -47.60 -71.08 -14.15
N ASP A 121 -47.77 -70.85 -12.86
CA ASP A 121 -47.79 -69.51 -12.26
C ASP A 121 -46.39 -69.09 -11.77
N LYS A 122 -45.35 -69.79 -12.26
CA LYS A 122 -43.96 -69.50 -11.94
C LYS A 122 -43.65 -68.05 -12.33
N GLY A 123 -43.29 -67.26 -11.33
CA GLY A 123 -43.07 -65.84 -11.50
C GLY A 123 -44.04 -64.96 -10.75
N PHE A 124 -45.16 -65.50 -10.24
CA PHE A 124 -46.15 -64.76 -9.46
C PHE A 124 -45.49 -64.03 -8.28
N ILE A 125 -45.76 -62.73 -8.15
CA ILE A 125 -45.18 -61.84 -7.13
C ILE A 125 -46.27 -61.45 -6.13
N PHE A 126 -46.03 -61.70 -4.85
CA PHE A 126 -46.90 -61.30 -3.75
C PHE A 126 -46.24 -60.22 -2.88
N LEU A 127 -46.97 -59.16 -2.55
CA LEU A 127 -46.54 -58.11 -1.63
C LEU A 127 -47.12 -58.35 -0.22
N TYR A 128 -46.24 -58.53 0.77
CA TYR A 128 -46.64 -58.59 2.17
C TYR A 128 -46.80 -57.18 2.75
N ALA A 129 -47.99 -56.88 3.25
CA ALA A 129 -48.36 -55.57 3.77
C ALA A 129 -49.26 -55.68 5.02
N GLU A 130 -48.69 -56.03 6.17
CA GLU A 130 -49.39 -56.14 7.45
C GLU A 130 -49.00 -55.00 8.42
N PRO A 131 -49.96 -54.36 9.11
CA PRO A 131 -49.66 -53.32 10.08
C PRO A 131 -48.74 -53.82 11.20
N GLY A 132 -47.66 -53.08 11.47
CA GLY A 132 -46.68 -53.43 12.51
C GLY A 132 -45.53 -54.32 12.05
N PHE A 133 -45.52 -54.74 10.77
CA PHE A 133 -44.43 -55.51 10.15
C PHE A 133 -43.82 -54.76 8.96
N ASP A 134 -42.57 -55.08 8.64
CA ASP A 134 -41.88 -54.50 7.48
C ASP A 134 -42.44 -55.06 6.17
N LEU A 135 -42.55 -54.18 5.16
CA LEU A 135 -42.97 -54.57 3.81
C LEU A 135 -41.93 -55.53 3.19
N ALA A 136 -42.40 -56.56 2.49
CA ALA A 136 -41.52 -57.50 1.79
C ALA A 136 -42.21 -58.12 0.56
N PHE A 137 -41.42 -58.60 -0.40
CA PHE A 137 -41.92 -59.37 -1.54
C PHE A 137 -41.67 -60.86 -1.40
N TYR A 138 -42.57 -61.65 -1.97
CA TYR A 138 -42.41 -63.08 -2.19
C TYR A 138 -42.62 -63.40 -3.67
N ARG A 139 -41.92 -64.43 -4.16
CA ARG A 139 -42.06 -64.90 -5.54
C ARG A 139 -42.34 -66.39 -5.60
N TRP A 140 -43.32 -66.81 -6.40
CA TRP A 140 -43.59 -68.23 -6.62
C TRP A 140 -42.58 -68.86 -7.58
N SER A 141 -41.89 -69.93 -7.14
CA SER A 141 -40.88 -70.64 -7.95
C SER A 141 -41.48 -71.63 -8.96
N GLY A 142 -42.80 -71.87 -8.87
CA GLY A 142 -43.51 -72.95 -9.54
C GLY A 142 -43.84 -74.13 -8.60
N THR A 143 -43.17 -74.23 -7.45
CA THR A 143 -43.42 -75.28 -6.45
C THR A 143 -43.39 -74.80 -5.00
N ALA A 144 -42.85 -73.60 -4.72
CA ALA A 144 -42.81 -73.00 -3.39
C ALA A 144 -42.66 -71.47 -3.46
N TRP A 145 -43.06 -70.77 -2.40
CA TRP A 145 -42.78 -69.34 -2.22
C TRP A 145 -41.28 -69.11 -1.92
N GLN A 146 -40.70 -68.09 -2.52
CA GLN A 146 -39.33 -67.61 -2.30
C GLN A 146 -39.39 -66.21 -1.67
N GLY A 147 -38.58 -65.94 -0.64
CA GLY A 147 -38.58 -64.67 0.13
C GLY A 147 -38.59 -64.89 1.65
N PRO A 148 -38.79 -63.84 2.48
CA PRO A 148 -39.04 -62.46 2.07
C PRO A 148 -37.83 -61.83 1.37
N PHE A 149 -38.10 -61.04 0.33
CA PHE A 149 -37.16 -60.11 -0.25
C PHE A 149 -37.53 -58.72 0.25
N ASP A 150 -36.66 -58.08 1.02
CA ASP A 150 -36.92 -56.75 1.57
C ASP A 150 -37.09 -55.71 0.45
N VAL A 151 -38.05 -54.79 0.58
CA VAL A 151 -38.25 -53.66 -0.36
C VAL A 151 -37.12 -52.63 -0.30
N GLN A 152 -36.37 -52.66 0.79
CA GLN A 152 -35.19 -51.86 0.99
C GLN A 152 -33.99 -52.77 0.70
N GLY A 153 -33.27 -52.52 -0.40
CA GLY A 153 -31.92 -53.08 -0.51
C GLY A 153 -31.09 -52.68 0.72
N GLU A 154 -30.01 -53.41 1.04
CA GLU A 154 -29.09 -53.02 2.13
C GLU A 154 -28.97 -51.51 2.13
N LYS A 155 -29.33 -50.87 3.26
CA LYS A 155 -29.22 -49.42 3.41
C LYS A 155 -27.80 -49.08 2.99
N GLY A 156 -27.61 -48.58 1.76
CA GLY A 156 -26.33 -48.06 1.34
C GLY A 156 -25.91 -47.11 2.44
N ASP A 157 -24.67 -47.28 2.93
CA ASP A 157 -24.16 -46.64 4.15
C ASP A 157 -24.85 -45.31 4.37
N ALA A 158 -25.50 -45.15 5.53
CA ALA A 158 -26.22 -43.93 5.87
C ALA A 158 -25.38 -42.75 5.39
N GLY A 159 -25.85 -42.07 4.32
CA GLY A 159 -25.06 -41.03 3.66
C GLY A 159 -24.57 -40.12 4.76
N THR A 160 -23.25 -40.10 4.97
CA THR A 160 -22.61 -39.46 6.12
C THR A 160 -23.28 -38.11 6.33
N PRO A 161 -23.79 -37.77 7.54
CA PRO A 161 -24.26 -36.43 7.83
C PRO A 161 -23.19 -35.45 7.36
N GLY A 162 -23.54 -34.60 6.40
CA GLY A 162 -22.63 -34.00 5.43
C GLY A 162 -21.30 -33.51 5.98
N LEU A 163 -20.29 -34.38 5.94
CA LEU A 163 -18.85 -34.07 5.96
C LEU A 163 -18.13 -35.14 5.13
N GLY A 164 -18.67 -35.41 3.93
CA GLY A 164 -17.97 -36.16 2.89
C GLY A 164 -17.31 -35.20 1.91
N VAL A 165 -16.09 -35.54 1.49
CA VAL A 165 -15.39 -34.98 0.33
C VAL A 165 -16.40 -34.81 -0.82
N GLY A 166 -16.79 -33.56 -1.13
CA GLY A 166 -17.68 -33.23 -2.24
C GLY A 166 -19.11 -32.74 -1.91
N GLY A 167 -19.51 -32.57 -0.64
CA GLY A 167 -20.91 -32.25 -0.29
C GLY A 167 -21.45 -30.83 -0.61
N TYR A 168 -20.59 -29.82 -0.74
CA TYR A 168 -20.91 -28.50 -1.32
C TYR A 168 -19.68 -27.90 -2.01
N GLY A 169 -18.66 -28.73 -2.27
CA GLY A 169 -17.36 -28.25 -2.73
C GLY A 169 -16.58 -27.41 -1.72
N LEU A 170 -17.06 -27.30 -0.47
CA LEU A 170 -16.40 -26.51 0.57
C LEU A 170 -15.30 -27.33 1.28
N PRO A 171 -14.08 -26.80 1.41
CA PRO A 171 -12.95 -27.43 2.08
C PRO A 171 -13.22 -27.59 3.58
N LEU A 172 -12.74 -28.69 4.16
CA LEU A 172 -12.95 -29.05 5.56
C LEU A 172 -12.17 -28.11 6.51
N GLY A 173 -12.74 -27.77 7.66
CA GLY A 173 -12.08 -26.90 8.65
C GLY A 173 -12.03 -25.44 8.22
N GLY A 174 -11.14 -24.63 8.81
CA GLY A 174 -10.98 -23.20 8.57
C GLY A 174 -10.41 -22.52 9.82
N THR A 175 -9.28 -21.83 9.68
CA THR A 175 -8.62 -21.13 10.81
C THR A 175 -9.19 -19.71 10.91
N LYS A 176 -9.24 -19.15 12.12
CA LYS A 176 -9.64 -17.74 12.30
C LYS A 176 -8.83 -16.85 11.37
N GLY A 177 -9.53 -16.04 10.57
CA GLY A 177 -8.92 -15.16 9.58
C GLY A 177 -8.81 -15.76 8.17
N GLN A 178 -9.29 -16.97 7.91
CA GLN A 178 -9.43 -17.50 6.54
C GLN A 178 -10.83 -17.22 5.97
N PHE A 179 -10.92 -17.13 4.63
CA PHE A 179 -12.18 -17.00 3.89
C PHE A 179 -12.22 -17.99 2.73
N LEU A 180 -13.43 -18.39 2.33
CA LEU A 180 -13.63 -19.29 1.19
C LEU A 180 -13.43 -18.54 -0.13
N THR A 181 -12.61 -19.11 -1.02
CA THR A 181 -12.37 -18.61 -2.37
C THR A 181 -12.62 -19.69 -3.40
N LYS A 182 -12.97 -19.32 -4.63
CA LYS A 182 -13.06 -20.28 -5.74
C LYS A 182 -11.65 -20.69 -6.15
N ALA A 183 -11.33 -21.99 -6.06
CA ALA A 183 -10.01 -22.55 -6.35
C ALA A 183 -9.75 -22.73 -7.85
N SER A 184 -10.79 -22.79 -8.67
CA SER A 184 -10.70 -22.88 -10.13
C SER A 184 -12.00 -22.41 -10.78
N SER A 185 -12.08 -22.45 -12.11
CA SER A 185 -13.34 -22.17 -12.83
C SER A 185 -14.41 -23.25 -12.64
N VAL A 186 -14.07 -24.40 -12.05
CA VAL A 186 -14.98 -25.53 -11.83
C VAL A 186 -15.96 -25.21 -10.69
N ASP A 187 -17.24 -25.55 -10.87
CA ASP A 187 -18.26 -25.36 -9.84
C ASP A 187 -18.02 -26.29 -8.65
N GLY A 188 -18.11 -25.73 -7.44
CA GLY A 188 -17.76 -26.44 -6.21
C GLY A 188 -16.26 -26.54 -5.93
N ALA A 189 -15.38 -25.94 -6.73
CA ALA A 189 -13.97 -25.84 -6.34
C ALA A 189 -13.80 -24.67 -5.36
N ALA A 190 -13.95 -24.87 -4.05
CA ALA A 190 -13.63 -23.87 -3.04
C ALA A 190 -12.37 -24.24 -2.24
N GLN A 191 -11.58 -23.24 -1.84
CA GLN A 191 -10.39 -23.39 -0.98
C GLN A 191 -10.37 -22.30 0.10
N TRP A 192 -9.79 -22.62 1.26
CA TRP A 192 -9.51 -21.62 2.29
C TRP A 192 -8.35 -20.74 1.85
N ALA A 193 -8.60 -19.45 1.68
CA ALA A 193 -7.57 -18.44 1.51
C ALA A 193 -7.35 -17.72 2.85
N ALA A 194 -6.10 -17.38 3.14
CA ALA A 194 -5.81 -16.49 4.26
C ALA A 194 -6.39 -15.09 3.98
N GLY A 195 -7.07 -14.53 4.97
CA GLY A 195 -7.38 -13.12 5.09
C GLY A 195 -6.13 -12.26 4.97
N ARG A 196 -6.30 -11.00 4.56
CA ARG A 196 -5.23 -10.03 4.75
C ARG A 196 -4.87 -9.97 6.22
N GLU A 197 -3.57 -9.96 6.50
CA GLU A 197 -3.11 -9.70 7.84
C GLU A 197 -3.55 -8.29 8.25
N VAL A 198 -4.31 -8.20 9.35
CA VAL A 198 -4.72 -6.92 9.92
C VAL A 198 -3.63 -6.46 10.89
N LEU A 199 -3.05 -5.30 10.61
CA LEU A 199 -2.04 -4.71 11.48
C LEU A 199 -2.64 -4.34 12.84
N THR A 200 -1.89 -4.68 13.88
CA THR A 200 -2.18 -4.33 15.28
C THR A 200 -1.14 -3.37 15.86
N ALA A 201 -0.13 -3.02 15.08
CA ALA A 201 0.90 -2.05 15.37
C ALA A 201 1.50 -1.53 14.05
N ALA A 202 2.22 -0.40 14.10
CA ALA A 202 2.98 0.09 12.96
C ALA A 202 4.02 -0.94 12.51
N ARG A 203 4.25 -1.05 11.19
CA ARG A 203 5.20 -2.01 10.61
C ARG A 203 6.30 -1.31 9.85
N THR A 204 7.53 -1.79 10.02
CA THR A 204 8.69 -1.30 9.28
C THR A 204 9.17 -2.34 8.29
N TYR A 205 9.42 -1.90 7.05
CA TYR A 205 10.10 -2.68 6.03
C TYR A 205 11.41 -2.00 5.65
N TYR A 206 12.48 -2.77 5.48
CA TYR A 206 13.80 -2.29 5.04
C TYR A 206 14.00 -2.55 3.56
N VAL A 207 14.42 -1.53 2.82
CA VAL A 207 14.74 -1.60 1.40
C VAL A 207 16.21 -1.26 1.19
N GLY A 208 16.93 -2.23 0.65
CA GLY A 208 18.36 -2.22 0.50
C GLY A 208 19.10 -2.41 1.82
N TYR A 209 20.28 -3.04 1.72
CA TYR A 209 21.24 -3.16 2.80
C TYR A 209 22.58 -2.59 2.34
N ASN A 210 23.02 -1.50 2.97
CA ASN A 210 24.30 -0.87 2.69
C ASN A 210 25.43 -1.70 3.32
N LEU A 211 26.28 -2.29 2.48
CA LEU A 211 27.49 -3.02 2.88
C LEU A 211 28.58 -2.07 3.42
N GLY A 212 28.39 -0.75 3.27
CA GLY A 212 29.37 0.28 3.58
C GLY A 212 30.38 0.46 2.46
N ALA A 213 31.52 1.07 2.81
CA ALA A 213 32.58 1.34 1.85
C ALA A 213 33.17 0.04 1.28
N VAL A 214 33.43 0.04 -0.03
CA VAL A 214 34.06 -1.04 -0.81
C VAL A 214 35.14 -0.45 -1.72
N ALA A 215 36.10 -1.28 -2.14
CA ALA A 215 37.06 -0.92 -3.19
C ALA A 215 36.77 -1.72 -4.47
N ILE A 216 36.85 -1.07 -5.64
CA ILE A 216 36.72 -1.72 -6.94
C ILE A 216 38.06 -1.57 -7.68
N SER A 217 38.70 -2.68 -8.04
CA SER A 217 39.96 -2.67 -8.79
C SER A 217 39.75 -2.18 -10.21
N ILE A 218 40.69 -1.42 -10.79
CA ILE A 218 40.76 -1.15 -12.23
C ILE A 218 41.41 -2.35 -12.93
N ALA A 219 40.61 -3.29 -13.42
CA ALA A 219 41.11 -4.56 -13.95
C ALA A 219 40.14 -5.25 -14.93
N ASN A 220 40.66 -6.28 -15.59
CA ASN A 220 39.90 -7.27 -16.37
C ASN A 220 40.21 -8.68 -15.84
N PRO A 221 39.31 -9.33 -15.09
CA PRO A 221 38.02 -8.84 -14.60
C PRO A 221 38.17 -7.90 -13.39
N ALA A 222 37.17 -7.03 -13.18
CA ALA A 222 37.11 -6.18 -12.00
C ALA A 222 36.78 -7.00 -10.74
N VAL A 223 37.51 -6.74 -9.65
CA VAL A 223 37.30 -7.35 -8.33
C VAL A 223 36.87 -6.27 -7.34
N VAL A 224 35.78 -6.55 -6.63
CA VAL A 224 35.35 -5.76 -5.47
C VAL A 224 35.95 -6.37 -4.23
N THR A 225 36.54 -5.54 -3.36
CA THR A 225 37.09 -5.94 -2.07
C THR A 225 36.28 -5.37 -0.92
N LYS A 226 35.76 -6.25 -0.07
CA LYS A 226 35.01 -5.94 1.14
C LYS A 226 35.06 -7.10 2.13
N ASN A 227 35.71 -6.92 3.27
CA ASN A 227 35.80 -7.97 4.28
C ASN A 227 34.43 -8.36 4.84
N GLY A 228 34.15 -9.67 4.90
CA GLY A 228 32.94 -10.23 5.49
C GLY A 228 31.64 -9.75 4.82
N HIS A 229 31.62 -9.67 3.49
CA HIS A 229 30.46 -9.10 2.78
C HIS A 229 29.19 -9.95 2.85
N GLY A 230 29.28 -11.24 3.17
CA GLY A 230 28.13 -12.16 3.29
C GLY A 230 27.40 -12.51 1.99
N LEU A 231 27.73 -11.85 0.86
CA LEU A 231 27.21 -12.13 -0.48
C LEU A 231 27.43 -13.58 -0.95
N VAL A 232 26.43 -14.11 -1.66
CA VAL A 232 26.46 -15.39 -2.38
C VAL A 232 26.39 -15.16 -3.89
N ALA A 233 26.66 -16.19 -4.70
CA ALA A 233 26.47 -16.11 -6.15
C ALA A 233 25.05 -15.64 -6.51
N ASP A 234 24.94 -14.83 -7.55
CA ASP A 234 23.72 -14.13 -8.00
C ASP A 234 23.10 -13.13 -7.00
N SER A 235 23.77 -12.83 -5.88
CA SER A 235 23.36 -11.68 -5.06
C SER A 235 23.36 -10.42 -5.91
N ARG A 236 22.31 -9.61 -5.78
CA ARG A 236 22.21 -8.33 -6.49
C ARG A 236 22.94 -7.25 -5.71
N VAL A 237 23.78 -6.47 -6.39
CA VAL A 237 24.55 -5.37 -5.81
C VAL A 237 24.48 -4.13 -6.69
N ALA A 238 24.49 -2.95 -6.09
CA ALA A 238 24.62 -1.68 -6.82
C ALA A 238 25.62 -0.78 -6.12
N PHE A 239 26.37 0.00 -6.91
CA PHE A 239 27.42 0.87 -6.42
C PHE A 239 27.00 2.33 -6.49
N THR A 240 27.39 3.13 -5.50
CA THR A 240 27.02 4.55 -5.41
C THR A 240 28.14 5.33 -4.73
N ILE A 241 28.34 6.57 -5.16
CA ILE A 241 29.12 7.56 -4.40
C ILE A 241 28.14 8.26 -3.47
N LEU A 242 28.18 7.97 -2.18
CA LEU A 242 27.25 8.58 -1.24
C LEU A 242 27.65 10.04 -0.95
N PRO A 243 26.84 11.04 -1.33
CA PRO A 243 27.16 12.42 -1.00
C PRO A 243 26.83 12.66 0.48
N LYS A 244 27.84 12.65 1.35
CA LYS A 244 27.69 13.07 2.74
C LYS A 244 27.67 14.58 2.83
N THR A 245 26.56 15.17 2.38
CA THR A 245 26.41 16.62 2.36
C THR A 245 26.14 17.16 3.76
N LYS A 246 26.96 18.12 4.20
CA LYS A 246 26.81 18.81 5.49
C LYS A 246 26.92 20.32 5.31
N THR A 247 26.43 21.07 6.29
CA THR A 247 26.71 22.50 6.37
C THR A 247 28.17 22.73 6.76
N ALA A 248 28.79 23.72 6.16
CA ALA A 248 30.18 24.08 6.39
C ALA A 248 30.31 25.60 6.61
N THR A 249 31.34 26.04 7.32
CA THR A 249 31.75 27.44 7.35
C THR A 249 33.11 27.56 6.66
N ILE A 250 33.23 28.51 5.72
CA ILE A 250 34.48 28.79 5.01
C ILE A 250 35.00 30.15 5.48
N SER A 251 36.24 30.19 5.98
CA SER A 251 36.88 31.45 6.36
C SER A 251 37.16 32.31 5.13
N VAL A 252 37.23 33.63 5.31
CA VAL A 252 37.81 34.57 4.33
C VAL A 252 39.26 34.80 4.74
N ALA A 253 40.18 33.98 4.24
CA ALA A 253 41.59 33.98 4.66
C ALA A 253 42.51 33.36 3.61
N SER A 254 43.81 33.59 3.79
CA SER A 254 44.86 32.98 2.98
C SER A 254 45.83 32.21 3.90
N PRO A 255 45.73 30.88 4.03
CA PRO A 255 44.78 29.97 3.36
C PRO A 255 43.36 29.96 3.95
N ALA A 256 42.40 29.50 3.14
CA ALA A 256 41.02 29.27 3.57
C ALA A 256 40.92 28.00 4.44
N VAL A 257 40.17 28.11 5.53
CA VAL A 257 39.87 27.01 6.45
C VAL A 257 38.38 26.72 6.40
N VAL A 258 38.05 25.45 6.20
CA VAL A 258 36.68 24.95 6.33
C VAL A 258 36.51 24.42 7.74
N THR A 259 35.45 24.84 8.42
CA THR A 259 35.09 24.37 9.76
C THR A 259 33.82 23.53 9.68
N MET A 260 33.94 22.23 9.96
CA MET A 260 32.83 21.29 10.14
C MET A 260 33.32 19.98 10.77
N ALA A 261 32.43 19.26 11.47
CA ALA A 261 32.69 17.90 11.91
C ALA A 261 32.84 16.93 10.72
N ASN A 262 34.01 16.32 10.58
CA ASN A 262 34.36 15.48 9.44
C ASN A 262 35.20 14.25 9.85
N THR A 263 35.27 13.28 8.94
CA THR A 263 36.12 12.09 9.04
C THR A 263 36.99 11.98 7.78
N PHE A 264 37.39 13.11 7.21
CA PHE A 264 38.01 13.14 5.90
C PHE A 264 39.44 12.62 5.91
N ALA A 265 39.87 12.12 4.76
CA ALA A 265 41.27 11.81 4.49
C ALA A 265 41.88 12.88 3.56
N ALA A 266 43.20 13.07 3.64
CA ALA A 266 43.92 13.90 2.69
C ALA A 266 43.74 13.36 1.26
N GLY A 267 43.55 14.26 0.30
CA GLY A 267 43.23 13.93 -1.09
C GLY A 267 41.75 13.60 -1.34
N GLN A 268 40.89 13.60 -0.32
CA GLN A 268 39.48 13.30 -0.51
C GLN A 268 38.79 14.37 -1.37
N PRO A 269 38.08 13.98 -2.45
CA PRO A 269 37.36 14.93 -3.28
C PRO A 269 36.07 15.42 -2.60
N ILE A 270 35.84 16.72 -2.68
CA ILE A 270 34.73 17.45 -2.06
C ILE A 270 34.17 18.50 -3.03
N VAL A 271 32.91 18.86 -2.88
CA VAL A 271 32.25 19.90 -3.67
C VAL A 271 31.49 20.85 -2.76
N PHE A 272 31.61 22.15 -3.00
CA PHE A 272 30.83 23.17 -2.28
C PHE A 272 29.60 23.60 -3.06
N GLN A 273 28.52 23.90 -2.34
CA GLN A 273 27.31 24.54 -2.84
C GLN A 273 26.84 25.60 -1.85
N SER A 274 25.92 26.48 -2.25
CA SER A 274 25.34 27.47 -1.36
C SER A 274 23.94 27.94 -1.77
N THR A 275 23.14 28.38 -0.79
CA THR A 275 21.90 29.16 -1.03
C THR A 275 22.16 30.60 -1.45
N GLY A 276 23.42 31.06 -1.38
CA GLY A 276 23.87 32.39 -1.75
C GLY A 276 25.22 32.35 -2.46
N ALA A 277 26.15 33.17 -2.01
CA ALA A 277 27.49 33.24 -2.57
C ALA A 277 28.53 32.60 -1.64
N LEU A 278 29.38 31.75 -2.23
CA LEU A 278 30.63 31.29 -1.63
C LEU A 278 31.68 32.42 -1.64
N PRO A 279 32.72 32.39 -0.77
CA PRO A 279 33.85 33.31 -0.87
C PRO A 279 34.51 33.30 -2.24
N LYS A 280 35.05 34.45 -2.67
CA LYS A 280 35.90 34.50 -3.87
C LYS A 280 37.09 33.57 -3.66
N GLY A 281 37.35 32.71 -4.64
CA GLY A 281 38.32 31.60 -4.55
C GLY A 281 37.65 30.23 -4.53
N VAL A 282 36.36 30.15 -4.21
CA VAL A 282 35.57 28.89 -4.24
C VAL A 282 34.45 29.00 -5.27
N THR A 283 34.44 28.08 -6.22
CA THR A 283 33.42 27.97 -7.27
C THR A 283 32.46 26.84 -6.90
N ALA A 284 31.17 27.13 -6.85
CA ALA A 284 30.15 26.13 -6.54
C ALA A 284 30.15 25.02 -7.60
N GLY A 285 29.97 23.76 -7.18
CA GLY A 285 29.98 22.62 -8.08
C GLY A 285 31.36 22.16 -8.56
N THR A 286 32.43 22.93 -8.29
CA THR A 286 33.81 22.50 -8.61
C THR A 286 34.32 21.48 -7.58
N THR A 287 34.99 20.43 -8.06
CA THR A 287 35.68 19.45 -7.22
C THR A 287 36.97 20.03 -6.66
N TYR A 288 37.07 20.03 -5.34
CA TYR A 288 38.27 20.35 -4.57
C TYR A 288 38.75 19.12 -3.82
N TYR A 289 39.95 19.19 -3.25
CA TYR A 289 40.59 18.08 -2.55
C TYR A 289 41.03 18.51 -1.16
N VAL A 290 40.72 17.70 -0.14
CA VAL A 290 41.15 17.93 1.24
C VAL A 290 42.69 17.85 1.34
N ILE A 291 43.32 18.78 2.05
CA ILE A 291 44.77 18.84 2.26
C ILE A 291 45.11 18.29 3.65
N ALA A 292 46.25 17.59 3.79
CA ALA A 292 46.73 17.06 5.07
C ALA A 292 47.04 18.18 6.10
N THR A 293 47.61 19.29 5.66
CA THR A 293 47.88 20.47 6.49
C THR A 293 46.58 21.06 7.03
N GLY A 294 46.47 21.14 8.35
CA GLY A 294 45.29 21.69 9.03
C GLY A 294 44.07 20.76 9.09
N LEU A 295 44.19 19.51 8.60
CA LEU A 295 43.15 18.49 8.71
C LEU A 295 43.01 18.00 10.15
N SER A 296 41.80 18.11 10.66
CA SER A 296 41.34 17.58 11.94
C SER A 296 39.91 17.08 11.80
N GLY A 297 39.38 16.42 12.83
CA GLY A 297 37.96 16.03 12.87
C GLY A 297 36.96 17.21 12.86
N ALA A 298 37.43 18.46 12.96
CA ALA A 298 36.58 19.67 13.00
C ALA A 298 36.93 20.72 11.93
N SER A 299 38.07 20.60 11.25
CA SER A 299 38.54 21.60 10.28
C SER A 299 39.49 21.02 9.25
N PHE A 300 39.61 21.67 8.08
CA PHE A 300 40.62 21.33 7.08
C PHE A 300 40.85 22.47 6.08
N GLN A 301 41.95 22.37 5.34
CA GLN A 301 42.22 23.20 4.15
C GLN A 301 41.98 22.36 2.88
N PHE A 302 41.80 23.02 1.73
CA PHE A 302 41.49 22.35 0.47
C PHE A 302 42.22 22.98 -0.72
N SER A 303 42.42 22.21 -1.79
CA SER A 303 43.11 22.60 -3.04
C SER A 303 42.27 22.29 -4.27
N ALA A 304 42.57 22.95 -5.40
CA ALA A 304 41.92 22.66 -6.70
C ALA A 304 42.41 21.36 -7.35
N THR A 305 43.59 20.87 -6.97
CA THR A 305 44.19 19.62 -7.46
C THR A 305 44.62 18.73 -6.30
N PRO A 306 44.68 17.40 -6.47
CA PRO A 306 45.16 16.50 -5.41
C PRO A 306 46.58 16.89 -4.97
N GLY A 307 46.77 17.16 -3.68
CA GLY A 307 48.07 17.57 -3.12
C GLY A 307 48.54 18.98 -3.50
N GLY A 308 47.69 19.77 -4.16
CA GLY A 308 48.00 21.14 -4.58
C GLY A 308 48.07 22.15 -3.43
N ALA A 309 48.36 23.40 -3.79
CA ALA A 309 48.37 24.51 -2.84
C ALA A 309 46.98 24.80 -2.27
N ALA A 310 46.93 25.24 -1.02
CA ALA A 310 45.68 25.61 -0.35
C ALA A 310 45.01 26.79 -1.04
N ILE A 311 43.68 26.70 -1.19
CA ILE A 311 42.86 27.77 -1.74
C ILE A 311 42.87 28.95 -0.78
N ASN A 312 43.10 30.14 -1.33
CA ASN A 312 42.92 31.40 -0.63
C ASN A 312 41.53 31.95 -0.93
N THR A 313 40.88 32.52 0.09
CA THR A 313 39.57 33.16 -0.04
C THR A 313 39.62 34.63 0.34
N SER A 314 38.83 35.45 -0.34
CA SER A 314 38.78 36.90 -0.10
C SER A 314 37.38 37.48 -0.23
N ALA A 315 37.17 38.64 0.40
CA ALA A 315 36.04 39.52 0.14
C ALA A 315 36.52 40.61 -0.83
N PRO A 316 36.22 40.53 -2.14
CA PRO A 316 36.79 41.44 -3.12
C PRO A 316 36.29 42.87 -2.88
N THR A 317 37.22 43.82 -2.90
CA THR A 317 36.90 45.26 -2.92
C THR A 317 36.45 45.64 -4.33
N VAL A 318 35.42 46.48 -4.41
CA VAL A 318 34.82 46.92 -5.68
C VAL A 318 34.65 48.43 -5.70
N THR A 319 34.68 49.02 -6.90
CA THR A 319 34.17 50.38 -7.14
C THR A 319 32.89 50.30 -7.96
N ILE A 320 31.98 51.22 -7.73
CA ILE A 320 30.68 51.25 -8.41
C ILE A 320 30.50 52.64 -9.00
N SER A 321 30.32 52.74 -10.32
CA SER A 321 30.12 54.03 -10.97
C SER A 321 28.79 54.66 -10.56
N GLN A 322 28.70 55.99 -10.65
CA GLN A 322 27.43 56.71 -10.66
C GLN A 322 26.97 56.83 -12.11
N ALA A 323 26.10 55.93 -12.58
CA ALA A 323 25.71 55.84 -13.98
C ALA A 323 24.37 55.12 -14.18
N SER A 324 23.85 55.17 -15.41
CA SER A 324 22.68 54.41 -15.85
C SER A 324 23.05 53.56 -17.08
N PRO A 325 23.34 52.25 -16.93
CA PRO A 325 23.38 51.49 -15.67
C PRO A 325 24.65 51.73 -14.84
N GLY A 326 24.57 51.47 -13.54
CA GLY A 326 25.71 51.46 -12.63
C GLY A 326 26.63 50.26 -12.94
N VAL A 327 27.93 50.52 -13.07
CA VAL A 327 28.94 49.51 -13.41
C VAL A 327 29.76 49.20 -12.17
N VAL A 328 29.79 47.92 -11.80
CA VAL A 328 30.65 47.39 -10.75
C VAL A 328 31.98 47.01 -11.37
N THR A 329 33.07 47.53 -10.84
CA THR A 329 34.43 47.16 -11.21
C THR A 329 34.99 46.25 -10.12
N GLU A 330 35.28 45.01 -10.50
CA GLU A 330 35.93 43.98 -9.69
C GLU A 330 36.97 43.29 -10.57
N THR A 331 38.27 43.53 -10.33
CA THR A 331 39.34 42.94 -11.14
C THR A 331 39.30 41.40 -11.09
N GLY A 332 39.31 40.77 -12.26
CA GLY A 332 39.30 39.32 -12.41
C GLY A 332 38.14 38.67 -11.65
N HIS A 333 36.91 39.10 -11.91
CA HIS A 333 35.76 38.67 -11.11
C HIS A 333 35.35 37.21 -11.39
N GLY A 334 35.56 36.70 -12.62
CA GLY A 334 35.23 35.32 -12.99
C GLY A 334 33.76 34.94 -12.83
N ARG A 335 32.88 35.94 -12.70
CA ARG A 335 31.43 35.79 -12.48
C ARG A 335 30.69 35.56 -13.79
N ALA A 336 29.64 34.76 -13.73
CA ALA A 336 28.72 34.54 -14.83
C ALA A 336 27.43 35.35 -14.64
N VAL A 337 26.70 35.56 -15.74
CA VAL A 337 25.36 36.16 -15.69
C VAL A 337 24.44 35.31 -14.82
N GLY A 338 23.75 35.94 -13.89
CA GLY A 338 22.86 35.33 -12.91
C GLY A 338 23.51 35.02 -11.56
N ASP A 339 24.83 35.12 -11.40
CA ASP A 339 25.47 34.92 -10.09
C ASP A 339 24.91 35.89 -9.05
N ALA A 340 24.67 35.40 -7.83
CA ALA A 340 24.16 36.21 -6.74
C ALA A 340 25.31 36.85 -5.94
N ILE A 341 25.16 38.12 -5.56
CA ILE A 341 26.13 38.85 -4.73
C ILE A 341 25.43 39.70 -3.67
N ARG A 342 26.15 40.02 -2.58
CA ARG A 342 25.76 41.03 -1.60
C ARG A 342 26.90 42.00 -1.37
N PHE A 343 26.57 43.28 -1.32
CA PHE A 343 27.51 44.32 -0.99
C PHE A 343 27.54 44.59 0.53
N ALA A 344 28.73 44.89 1.03
CA ALA A 344 28.98 45.55 2.29
C ALA A 344 29.80 46.82 2.04
N THR A 345 29.77 47.77 2.96
CA THR A 345 30.55 49.00 2.88
C THR A 345 30.94 49.50 4.26
N THR A 346 32.04 50.25 4.36
CA THR A 346 32.40 51.00 5.58
C THR A 346 31.76 52.40 5.64
N GLY A 347 31.12 52.85 4.55
CA GLY A 347 30.39 54.12 4.46
C GLY A 347 28.96 53.92 3.93
N ALA A 348 28.59 54.63 2.86
CA ALA A 348 27.29 54.48 2.20
C ALA A 348 27.45 53.85 0.80
N LEU A 349 26.58 52.91 0.42
CA LEU A 349 26.55 52.43 -0.97
C LEU A 349 25.98 53.51 -1.90
N PRO A 350 26.30 53.48 -3.21
CA PRO A 350 25.62 54.28 -4.21
C PRO A 350 24.10 54.13 -4.13
N THR A 351 23.36 55.25 -4.15
CA THR A 351 21.89 55.27 -4.23
C THR A 351 21.41 54.37 -5.37
N GLY A 352 20.47 53.48 -5.07
CA GLY A 352 20.04 52.37 -5.94
C GLY A 352 20.47 51.00 -5.41
N LEU A 353 21.48 50.97 -4.54
CA LEU A 353 21.98 49.76 -3.86
C LEU A 353 21.83 49.88 -2.33
N ALA A 354 21.68 48.74 -1.66
CA ALA A 354 21.54 48.63 -0.22
C ALA A 354 22.38 47.47 0.33
N VAL A 355 22.93 47.64 1.53
CA VAL A 355 23.76 46.63 2.20
C VAL A 355 22.89 45.43 2.58
N GLY A 356 23.44 44.22 2.42
CA GLY A 356 22.74 42.98 2.79
C GLY A 356 21.65 42.56 1.79
N THR A 357 21.34 43.38 0.78
CA THR A 357 20.43 43.02 -0.31
C THR A 357 21.12 42.13 -1.33
N THR A 358 20.47 41.03 -1.71
CA THR A 358 20.95 40.14 -2.78
C THR A 358 20.72 40.78 -4.15
N TYR A 359 21.77 40.88 -4.94
CA TYR A 359 21.76 41.33 -6.33
C TYR A 359 22.25 40.22 -7.26
N PHE A 360 21.93 40.32 -8.55
CA PHE A 360 22.30 39.34 -9.58
C PHE A 360 23.12 39.98 -10.68
N ILE A 361 24.16 39.30 -11.15
CA ILE A 361 24.95 39.76 -12.30
C ILE A 361 24.06 39.78 -13.54
N LYS A 362 23.85 40.96 -14.12
CA LYS A 362 22.99 41.13 -15.30
C LYS A 362 23.77 41.01 -16.61
N THR A 363 24.90 41.71 -16.70
CA THR A 363 25.76 41.71 -17.89
C THR A 363 27.19 41.69 -17.44
N VAL A 364 27.95 40.70 -17.93
CA VAL A 364 29.41 40.71 -17.86
C VAL A 364 29.90 41.57 -19.01
N LEU A 365 30.51 42.72 -18.72
CA LEU A 365 30.98 43.66 -19.74
C LEU A 365 32.38 43.27 -20.23
N ASP A 366 33.25 42.88 -19.30
CA ASP A 366 34.59 42.35 -19.56
C ASP A 366 35.06 41.51 -18.35
N ALA A 367 36.34 41.14 -18.29
CA ALA A 367 36.91 40.33 -17.20
C ALA A 367 36.95 41.04 -15.82
N ASN A 368 36.73 42.35 -15.79
CA ASN A 368 36.87 43.23 -14.63
C ASN A 368 35.60 44.04 -14.31
N THR A 369 34.61 44.09 -15.20
CA THR A 369 33.42 44.93 -15.01
C THR A 369 32.11 44.22 -15.36
N TYR A 370 31.06 44.56 -14.61
CA TYR A 370 29.72 44.02 -14.83
C TYR A 370 28.62 44.95 -14.28
N THR A 371 27.38 44.70 -14.68
CA THR A 371 26.18 45.37 -14.13
C THR A 371 25.38 44.40 -13.27
N VAL A 372 24.56 44.95 -12.36
CA VAL A 372 23.73 44.16 -11.43
C VAL A 372 22.25 44.49 -11.57
N ALA A 373 21.40 43.51 -11.24
CA ALA A 373 19.94 43.64 -11.19
C ALA A 373 19.40 43.19 -9.82
N ALA A 374 18.22 43.68 -9.45
CA ALA A 374 17.53 43.29 -8.21
C ALA A 374 16.88 41.90 -8.29
N THR A 375 16.64 41.40 -9.50
CA THR A 375 16.16 40.03 -9.78
C THR A 375 17.01 39.41 -10.90
N PRO A 376 17.10 38.07 -11.03
CA PRO A 376 17.97 37.44 -12.02
C PRO A 376 17.68 37.82 -13.48
N GLU A 377 16.44 38.19 -13.80
CA GLU A 377 16.03 38.58 -15.16
C GLU A 377 15.75 40.09 -15.27
N GLY A 378 15.82 40.83 -14.17
CA GLY A 378 15.48 42.26 -14.11
C GLY A 378 16.40 43.16 -14.95
N ALA A 379 16.03 44.44 -15.04
CA ALA A 379 16.87 45.46 -15.65
C ALA A 379 18.11 45.75 -14.80
N ALA A 380 19.18 46.21 -15.45
CA ALA A 380 20.37 46.68 -14.74
C ALA A 380 20.02 47.90 -13.88
N ILE A 381 20.57 47.95 -12.66
CA ILE A 381 20.33 49.00 -11.68
C ILE A 381 21.08 50.27 -12.08
N ASN A 382 20.40 51.41 -12.01
CA ASN A 382 21.00 52.73 -12.12
C ASN A 382 21.47 53.21 -10.75
N THR A 383 22.58 53.94 -10.72
CA THR A 383 23.16 54.53 -9.50
C THR A 383 23.24 56.05 -9.60
N THR A 384 22.71 56.78 -8.63
CA THR A 384 22.56 58.26 -8.69
C THR A 384 23.41 59.03 -7.67
N SER A 385 24.15 58.34 -6.81
CA SER A 385 25.16 58.95 -5.94
C SER A 385 26.48 58.18 -6.03
N ALA A 386 27.61 58.79 -5.71
CA ALA A 386 28.91 58.10 -5.72
C ALA A 386 29.09 57.07 -4.59
N GLY A 387 28.27 57.12 -3.53
CA GLY A 387 28.55 56.38 -2.30
C GLY A 387 29.78 56.92 -1.54
N SER A 388 30.19 56.23 -0.47
CA SER A 388 31.37 56.54 0.33
C SER A 388 31.94 55.29 1.02
N GLY A 389 33.21 55.34 1.39
CA GLY A 389 33.90 54.22 2.03
C GLY A 389 34.34 53.13 1.05
N THR A 390 34.75 51.99 1.60
CA THR A 390 35.23 50.84 0.82
C THR A 390 34.09 49.86 0.63
N HIS A 391 33.71 49.59 -0.62
CA HIS A 391 32.68 48.62 -0.93
C HIS A 391 33.31 47.25 -1.17
N THR A 392 32.71 46.21 -0.60
CA THR A 392 33.18 44.83 -0.74
C THR A 392 32.02 43.91 -1.07
N ILE A 393 32.30 42.80 -1.73
CA ILE A 393 31.34 41.71 -1.88
C ILE A 393 31.61 40.66 -0.79
N VAL A 394 30.55 40.23 -0.12
CA VAL A 394 30.64 39.28 1.00
C VAL A 394 30.00 37.94 0.65
N GLN A 395 30.55 36.87 1.22
CA GLN A 395 29.88 35.57 1.24
C GLN A 395 28.56 35.67 2.02
N PHE A 396 27.55 34.89 1.62
CA PHE A 396 26.26 34.83 2.33
C PHE A 396 25.51 33.55 1.99
N GLY A 397 24.46 33.27 2.77
CA GLY A 397 23.70 32.04 2.66
C GLY A 397 24.38 30.88 3.40
N THR A 398 23.74 29.73 3.36
CA THR A 398 24.27 28.50 3.95
C THR A 398 25.24 27.88 2.96
N HIS A 399 26.42 27.45 3.40
CA HIS A 399 27.36 26.69 2.58
C HIS A 399 27.20 25.22 2.89
N TYR A 400 27.05 24.43 1.83
CA TYR A 400 27.01 22.98 1.89
C TYR A 400 28.30 22.44 1.31
N LEU A 401 28.83 21.38 1.90
CA LEU A 401 29.90 20.59 1.35
C LEU A 401 29.42 19.16 1.20
N SER A 402 29.62 18.59 0.02
CA SER A 402 29.37 17.19 -0.28
C SER A 402 30.69 16.47 -0.48
N GLU A 403 30.82 15.26 0.09
CA GLU A 403 31.75 14.28 -0.45
C GLU A 403 31.35 13.97 -1.90
N THR A 404 32.32 13.90 -2.81
CA THR A 404 32.09 13.45 -4.18
C THR A 404 33.06 12.33 -4.53
N GLY A 405 33.01 11.86 -5.77
CA GLY A 405 33.80 10.72 -6.22
C GLY A 405 33.48 10.34 -7.65
N THR A 406 34.27 9.42 -8.17
CA THR A 406 34.08 8.84 -9.50
C THR A 406 34.08 7.32 -9.38
N LEU A 407 33.04 6.69 -9.93
CA LEU A 407 33.05 5.25 -10.18
C LEU A 407 34.00 4.95 -11.35
N PRO A 408 34.63 3.76 -11.38
CA PRO A 408 35.47 3.38 -12.49
C PRO A 408 34.62 3.21 -13.76
N THR A 409 35.21 3.49 -14.93
CA THR A 409 34.55 3.23 -16.22
C THR A 409 34.16 1.77 -16.31
N GLY A 410 32.92 1.48 -16.73
CA GLY A 410 32.34 0.14 -16.74
C GLY A 410 31.35 -0.12 -15.59
N VAL A 411 31.30 0.78 -14.60
CA VAL A 411 30.31 0.75 -13.51
C VAL A 411 29.40 1.98 -13.60
N THR A 412 28.10 1.74 -13.73
CA THR A 412 27.06 2.79 -13.70
C THR A 412 26.52 2.93 -12.29
N GLU A 413 26.43 4.17 -11.80
CA GLU A 413 25.88 4.43 -10.48
C GLU A 413 24.43 3.96 -10.35
N GLY A 414 24.12 3.25 -9.27
CA GLY A 414 22.77 2.77 -8.98
C GLY A 414 22.29 1.59 -9.84
N GLN A 415 23.03 1.23 -10.90
CA GLN A 415 22.73 0.04 -11.69
C GLN A 415 22.90 -1.22 -10.84
N GLU A 416 21.96 -2.15 -11.00
CA GLU A 416 22.02 -3.46 -10.37
C GLU A 416 22.93 -4.40 -11.19
N TYR A 417 23.82 -5.08 -10.49
CA TYR A 417 24.74 -6.09 -10.98
C TYR A 417 24.56 -7.40 -10.20
N TYR A 418 25.08 -8.49 -10.75
CA TYR A 418 25.00 -9.83 -10.18
C TYR A 418 26.39 -10.29 -9.74
N VAL A 419 26.49 -10.78 -8.50
CA VAL A 419 27.72 -11.38 -7.98
C VAL A 419 27.99 -12.70 -8.70
N LEU A 420 29.20 -12.88 -9.21
CA LEU A 420 29.61 -14.10 -9.90
C LEU A 420 30.16 -15.14 -8.92
N ALA A 421 29.94 -16.43 -9.19
CA ALA A 421 30.58 -17.50 -8.44
C ALA A 421 32.12 -17.50 -8.63
N ALA A 422 32.59 -17.11 -9.81
CA ALA A 422 34.02 -16.95 -10.08
C ALA A 422 34.59 -15.76 -9.29
N GLY A 423 35.66 -15.99 -8.52
CA GLY A 423 36.31 -14.95 -7.72
C GLY A 423 35.56 -14.55 -6.44
N LEU A 424 34.46 -15.24 -6.09
CA LEU A 424 33.74 -15.06 -4.83
C LEU A 424 34.50 -15.71 -3.68
N THR A 425 34.85 -14.91 -2.68
CA THR A 425 35.40 -15.35 -1.39
C THR A 425 34.57 -14.73 -0.26
N ALA A 426 35.02 -14.80 0.99
CA ALA A 426 34.39 -14.05 2.07
C ALA A 426 34.66 -12.54 2.00
N ASN A 427 35.69 -12.12 1.24
CA ASN A 427 36.23 -10.76 1.27
C ASN A 427 36.28 -10.09 -0.12
N THR A 428 36.03 -10.84 -1.19
CA THR A 428 36.15 -10.36 -2.57
C THR A 428 35.12 -10.99 -3.47
N PHE A 429 34.70 -10.29 -4.52
CA PHE A 429 33.85 -10.86 -5.56
C PHE A 429 34.02 -10.18 -6.92
N GLN A 430 33.69 -10.90 -7.99
CA GLN A 430 33.49 -10.34 -9.33
C GLN A 430 32.00 -10.16 -9.59
N PHE A 431 31.64 -9.34 -10.58
CA PHE A 431 30.24 -9.01 -10.86
C PHE A 431 29.98 -8.85 -12.37
N SER A 432 28.72 -9.01 -12.77
CA SER A 432 28.24 -8.96 -14.16
C SER A 432 26.95 -8.13 -14.28
N ALA A 433 26.65 -7.61 -15.47
CA ALA A 433 25.42 -6.86 -15.73
C ALA A 433 24.15 -7.73 -15.79
N THR A 434 24.31 -9.02 -16.06
CA THR A 434 23.23 -10.03 -16.09
C THR A 434 23.60 -11.21 -15.20
N SER A 435 22.61 -11.92 -14.67
CA SER A 435 22.84 -13.16 -13.91
C SER A 435 23.63 -14.16 -14.75
N GLY A 436 24.66 -14.75 -14.16
CA GLY A 436 25.62 -15.65 -14.85
C GLY A 436 26.40 -15.05 -16.02
N GLY A 437 26.35 -13.72 -16.22
CA GLY A 437 26.98 -13.04 -17.35
C GLY A 437 28.50 -12.92 -17.26
N ALA A 438 29.09 -12.26 -18.26
CA ALA A 438 30.52 -11.95 -18.26
C ALA A 438 30.90 -10.96 -17.15
N ALA A 439 32.07 -11.16 -16.54
CA ALA A 439 32.59 -10.26 -15.53
C ALA A 439 32.84 -8.86 -16.11
N ILE A 440 32.49 -7.83 -15.33
CA ILE A 440 32.70 -6.43 -15.72
C ILE A 440 34.20 -6.13 -15.83
N ILE A 441 34.55 -5.41 -16.88
CA ILE A 441 35.87 -4.82 -17.08
C ILE A 441 35.81 -3.38 -16.61
N THR A 442 36.79 -2.97 -15.81
CA THR A 442 36.91 -1.60 -15.34
C THR A 442 38.18 -0.92 -15.85
N THR A 443 38.04 0.34 -16.24
CA THR A 443 39.14 1.22 -16.68
C THR A 443 39.00 2.60 -16.04
N GLY A 444 39.94 3.51 -16.32
CA GLY A 444 39.89 4.88 -15.81
C GLY A 444 40.36 5.01 -14.36
N SER A 445 39.73 5.90 -13.60
CA SER A 445 40.12 6.23 -12.23
C SER A 445 38.94 6.15 -11.27
N THR A 446 39.23 5.92 -10.00
CA THR A 446 38.27 5.99 -8.91
C THR A 446 38.64 7.11 -7.95
N ALA A 447 37.63 7.76 -7.37
CA ALA A 447 37.81 8.77 -6.35
C ALA A 447 36.63 8.75 -5.37
N GLY A 448 36.85 9.22 -4.15
CA GLY A 448 35.81 9.25 -3.11
C GLY A 448 35.53 7.89 -2.49
N THR A 449 34.47 7.83 -1.68
CA THR A 449 34.03 6.60 -1.01
C THR A 449 32.95 5.90 -1.84
N ILE A 450 33.29 4.74 -2.41
CA ILE A 450 32.32 3.88 -3.10
C ILE A 450 31.59 3.04 -2.05
N ALA A 451 30.27 3.14 -1.99
CA ALA A 451 29.43 2.25 -1.20
C ALA A 451 28.78 1.20 -2.11
N ALA A 452 28.59 0.00 -1.58
CA ALA A 452 27.79 -1.04 -2.21
C ALA A 452 26.50 -1.27 -1.43
N ARG A 453 25.36 -1.30 -2.11
CA ARG A 453 24.09 -1.78 -1.55
C ARG A 453 23.72 -3.14 -2.12
N THR A 454 22.97 -3.91 -1.35
CA THR A 454 22.42 -5.23 -1.75
C THR A 454 21.00 -5.40 -1.20
N GLY A 455 20.42 -6.61 -1.30
CA GLY A 455 19.07 -6.97 -0.88
C GLY A 455 18.45 -7.98 -1.84
N SER A 456 17.26 -8.49 -1.51
CA SER A 456 16.51 -9.41 -2.38
C SER A 456 15.01 -9.21 -2.24
N ASP A 457 14.28 -9.21 -3.36
CA ASP A 457 12.81 -9.11 -3.33
C ASP A 457 12.13 -10.44 -2.94
N ASN A 458 12.92 -11.49 -2.71
CA ASN A 458 12.48 -12.74 -2.09
C ASN A 458 12.55 -12.69 -0.55
N ASN A 459 13.19 -11.67 0.04
CA ASN A 459 13.24 -11.49 1.49
C ASN A 459 11.89 -10.98 2.02
N ASP A 460 11.72 -10.90 3.34
CA ASP A 460 10.48 -10.41 3.98
C ASP A 460 10.48 -8.90 4.27
N GLY A 461 11.64 -8.25 4.20
CA GLY A 461 11.84 -6.84 4.53
C GLY A 461 11.80 -6.51 6.02
N LEU A 462 11.58 -7.47 6.92
CA LEU A 462 11.30 -7.19 8.34
C LEU A 462 12.57 -7.00 9.17
N THR A 463 13.73 -7.40 8.65
CA THR A 463 15.02 -7.26 9.32
C THR A 463 16.02 -6.49 8.46
N TYR A 464 16.73 -5.54 9.08
CA TYR A 464 17.80 -4.81 8.41
C TYR A 464 19.06 -5.67 8.34
N SER A 465 19.11 -6.53 7.33
CA SER A 465 20.25 -7.39 7.04
C SER A 465 20.30 -7.70 5.56
N GLN A 466 21.41 -8.25 5.09
CA GLN A 466 21.56 -8.68 3.70
C GLN A 466 20.49 -9.71 3.28
N THR A 467 20.12 -10.62 4.18
CA THR A 467 19.13 -11.68 3.93
C THR A 467 17.71 -11.30 4.36
N GLY A 468 17.53 -10.12 4.95
CA GLY A 468 16.24 -9.63 5.45
C GLY A 468 15.66 -8.48 4.62
N ALA A 469 16.48 -7.57 4.11
CA ALA A 469 16.00 -6.38 3.41
C ALA A 469 15.53 -6.69 1.98
N PHE A 470 14.46 -6.03 1.54
CA PHE A 470 14.05 -6.03 0.13
C PHE A 470 15.12 -5.41 -0.75
N LEU A 471 15.12 -5.70 -2.06
CA LEU A 471 15.98 -4.94 -2.97
C LEU A 471 15.33 -3.64 -3.41
N THR A 472 14.03 -3.67 -3.71
CA THR A 472 13.32 -2.58 -4.38
C THR A 472 12.26 -1.93 -3.50
N VAL A 473 12.04 -0.62 -3.73
CA VAL A 473 10.94 0.12 -3.08
C VAL A 473 9.59 -0.46 -3.50
N GLN A 474 9.45 -0.86 -4.76
CA GLN A 474 8.22 -1.44 -5.27
C GLN A 474 7.84 -2.74 -4.55
N LYS A 475 8.80 -3.63 -4.27
CA LYS A 475 8.51 -4.86 -3.52
C LYS A 475 7.99 -4.57 -2.11
N ALA A 476 8.55 -3.57 -1.44
CA ALA A 476 8.07 -3.15 -0.13
C ALA A 476 6.64 -2.58 -0.19
N ILE A 477 6.31 -1.80 -1.22
CA ILE A 477 4.94 -1.32 -1.47
C ILE A 477 4.00 -2.50 -1.72
N ASP A 478 4.39 -3.44 -2.58
CA ASP A 478 3.59 -4.62 -2.93
C ASP A 478 3.30 -5.49 -1.71
N THR A 479 4.27 -5.58 -0.79
CA THR A 479 4.11 -6.27 0.48
C THR A 479 3.20 -5.50 1.43
N ALA A 480 3.34 -4.17 1.51
CA ALA A 480 2.52 -3.32 2.36
C ALA A 480 1.04 -3.34 1.97
N VAL A 481 0.73 -3.28 0.67
CA VAL A 481 -0.66 -3.26 0.18
C VAL A 481 -1.38 -4.62 0.26
N ALA A 482 -0.63 -5.70 0.50
CA ALA A 482 -1.20 -7.01 0.82
C ALA A 482 -1.77 -7.08 2.24
N LEU A 483 -1.49 -6.08 3.09
CA LEU A 483 -1.98 -5.98 4.47
C LEU A 483 -3.31 -5.22 4.54
N ASP A 484 -4.05 -5.41 5.63
CA ASP A 484 -5.02 -4.44 6.11
C ASP A 484 -4.33 -3.57 7.17
N LEU A 485 -4.12 -2.30 6.85
CA LEU A 485 -3.38 -1.38 7.69
C LEU A 485 -4.17 -1.00 8.96
N SER A 486 -5.48 -1.25 9.03
CA SER A 486 -6.34 -0.78 10.12
C SER A 486 -6.17 0.73 10.35
N ILE A 487 -5.55 1.13 11.47
CA ILE A 487 -5.19 2.51 11.81
C ILE A 487 -3.67 2.74 11.85
N TYR A 488 -2.88 1.73 11.51
CA TYR A 488 -1.44 1.71 11.69
C TYR A 488 -0.70 2.03 10.40
N ASP A 489 0.39 2.77 10.54
CA ASP A 489 1.24 3.15 9.44
C ASP A 489 2.23 2.04 9.08
N VAL A 490 2.60 1.99 7.79
CA VAL A 490 3.72 1.18 7.30
C VAL A 490 4.86 2.11 6.92
N VAL A 491 6.06 1.86 7.48
CA VAL A 491 7.26 2.66 7.21
C VAL A 491 8.25 1.85 6.39
N ILE A 492 8.41 2.22 5.12
CA ILE A 492 9.44 1.67 4.24
C ILE A 492 10.71 2.52 4.42
N LEU A 493 11.68 1.97 5.15
CA LEU A 493 13.00 2.57 5.34
C LEU A 493 13.93 2.17 4.19
N VAL A 494 14.19 3.11 3.30
CA VAL A 494 15.09 2.97 2.15
C VAL A 494 16.49 3.36 2.56
N ASP A 495 17.45 2.44 2.47
CA ASP A 495 18.83 2.69 2.86
C ASP A 495 19.56 3.62 1.88
N SER A 496 20.79 4.01 2.21
CA SER A 496 21.58 4.90 1.35
C SER A 496 21.86 4.27 -0.01
N GLY A 497 21.74 5.05 -1.08
CA GLY A 497 22.00 4.62 -2.44
C GLY A 497 21.02 5.24 -3.45
N VAL A 498 21.14 4.79 -4.68
CA VAL A 498 20.22 5.13 -5.77
C VAL A 498 19.26 3.98 -6.02
N TYR A 499 17.96 4.27 -6.02
CA TYR A 499 16.88 3.31 -6.19
C TYR A 499 15.92 3.79 -7.27
N ALA A 500 15.35 2.84 -8.01
CA ALA A 500 14.18 3.14 -8.82
C ALA A 500 13.05 3.66 -7.92
N GLY A 501 12.25 4.56 -8.49
CA GLY A 501 11.11 5.17 -7.82
C GLY A 501 9.99 4.20 -7.45
N ALA A 502 8.84 4.76 -7.08
CA ALA A 502 7.67 4.03 -6.61
C ALA A 502 6.46 4.23 -7.51
N ILE A 503 5.71 3.14 -7.75
CA ILE A 503 4.34 3.18 -8.25
C ILE A 503 3.43 2.85 -7.04
N PRO A 504 2.66 3.82 -6.53
CA PRO A 504 1.75 3.60 -5.40
C PRO A 504 0.62 2.66 -5.80
N LYS A 505 0.11 1.92 -4.82
CA LYS A 505 -1.02 0.98 -4.96
C LYS A 505 -2.08 1.28 -3.90
N ASN A 506 -3.28 0.76 -4.10
CA ASN A 506 -4.37 0.93 -3.14
C ASN A 506 -4.09 0.15 -1.85
N THR A 507 -4.28 0.79 -0.70
CA THR A 507 -4.19 0.18 0.62
C THR A 507 -5.58 -0.11 1.17
N VAL A 508 -5.66 -1.03 2.13
CA VAL A 508 -6.87 -1.24 2.94
C VAL A 508 -6.61 -0.70 4.34
N GLY A 509 -7.61 -0.05 4.94
CA GLY A 509 -7.44 0.68 6.19
C GLY A 509 -7.08 2.16 5.99
N SER A 510 -6.81 2.85 7.09
CA SER A 510 -6.66 4.32 7.16
C SER A 510 -5.22 4.81 7.32
N GLY A 511 -4.28 3.88 7.58
CA GLY A 511 -2.85 4.16 7.76
C GLY A 511 -2.16 4.71 6.51
N ILE A 512 -0.99 5.29 6.72
CA ILE A 512 -0.14 5.89 5.69
C ILE A 512 1.02 4.95 5.37
N VAL A 513 1.36 4.82 4.09
CA VAL A 513 2.60 4.16 3.66
C VAL A 513 3.69 5.21 3.48
N TYR A 514 4.72 5.17 4.33
CA TYR A 514 5.87 6.06 4.25
C TYR A 514 6.95 5.43 3.37
N ILE A 515 7.51 6.22 2.47
CA ILE A 515 8.75 5.96 1.74
C ILE A 515 9.77 6.93 2.33
N ARG A 516 10.63 6.42 3.22
CA ARG A 516 11.49 7.23 4.07
C ARG A 516 12.95 6.85 3.88
N GLY A 517 13.83 7.81 3.64
CA GLY A 517 15.27 7.57 3.70
C GLY A 517 15.69 7.19 5.12
N LYS A 518 16.37 6.06 5.28
CA LYS A 518 16.70 5.44 6.57
C LYS A 518 17.59 6.32 7.46
N ASN A 519 18.49 7.08 6.84
CA ASN A 519 19.44 7.94 7.58
C ASN A 519 18.84 9.27 8.05
N LEU A 520 17.59 9.57 7.65
CA LEU A 520 16.91 10.81 8.00
C LEU A 520 17.67 12.07 7.53
N ASP A 521 18.28 11.99 6.34
CA ASP A 521 18.97 13.10 5.68
C ASP A 521 18.46 13.30 4.25
N LEU A 522 18.78 14.43 3.63
CA LEU A 522 18.26 14.80 2.32
C LEU A 522 19.02 14.20 1.13
N PHE A 523 20.18 13.58 1.34
CA PHE A 523 21.21 13.41 0.31
C PHE A 523 21.67 11.97 0.09
N SER A 524 21.59 11.12 1.12
CA SER A 524 22.12 9.75 1.09
C SER A 524 21.26 8.79 0.29
N THR A 525 19.97 9.08 0.15
CA THR A 525 18.99 8.19 -0.51
C THR A 525 18.38 8.93 -1.70
N THR A 526 18.60 8.43 -2.90
CA THR A 526 18.07 9.01 -4.14
C THR A 526 17.04 8.08 -4.77
N LEU A 527 15.85 8.60 -5.04
CA LEU A 527 14.89 7.98 -5.93
C LEU A 527 15.04 8.55 -7.34
N THR A 528 15.14 7.66 -8.32
CA THR A 528 15.08 7.99 -9.74
C THR A 528 13.71 7.67 -10.33
N ALA A 529 13.47 8.11 -11.55
CA ALA A 529 12.23 7.76 -12.23
C ALA A 529 12.06 6.24 -12.41
N VAL A 530 10.83 5.76 -12.24
CA VAL A 530 10.47 4.38 -12.61
C VAL A 530 10.52 4.23 -14.14
N ALA A 531 11.20 3.19 -14.62
CA ALA A 531 11.26 2.85 -16.04
C ALA A 531 10.01 2.05 -16.49
N GLY A 532 9.64 2.14 -17.77
CA GLY A 532 8.60 1.29 -18.37
C GLY A 532 7.14 1.66 -18.06
N SER A 533 6.89 2.88 -17.57
CA SER A 533 5.54 3.41 -17.32
C SER A 533 5.12 4.45 -18.36
N THR A 534 3.81 4.68 -18.52
CA THR A 534 3.20 5.73 -19.36
C THR A 534 3.75 7.13 -19.04
N ILE A 535 4.00 7.42 -17.76
CA ILE A 535 4.71 8.64 -17.31
C ILE A 535 5.99 8.26 -16.57
N SER A 536 7.00 9.12 -16.63
CA SER A 536 8.25 8.92 -15.91
C SER A 536 8.22 9.77 -14.63
N ALA A 537 8.30 9.15 -13.45
CA ALA A 537 8.35 9.89 -12.19
C ALA A 537 9.06 9.11 -11.07
N CYS A 538 9.63 9.81 -10.08
CA CYS A 538 10.21 9.18 -8.89
C CYS A 538 9.11 8.61 -7.98
N PHE A 539 7.99 9.32 -7.85
CA PHE A 539 6.73 8.81 -7.31
C PHE A 539 5.66 8.95 -8.40
N ASN A 540 5.16 7.82 -8.88
CA ASN A 540 4.36 7.75 -10.10
C ASN A 540 2.94 7.24 -9.84
N GLY A 541 2.04 8.14 -9.45
CA GLY A 541 0.60 7.87 -9.33
C GLY A 541 -0.20 8.14 -10.60
N PHE A 542 0.35 7.86 -11.79
CA PHE A 542 -0.33 8.15 -13.07
C PHE A 542 -1.63 7.37 -13.25
N ASP A 543 -1.60 6.07 -12.95
CA ASP A 543 -2.76 5.18 -13.08
C ASP A 543 -3.86 5.45 -12.02
N GLY A 544 -3.64 6.42 -11.14
CA GLY A 544 -4.50 6.74 -10.03
C GLY A 544 -4.36 5.73 -8.88
N PHE A 545 -4.54 6.21 -7.65
CA PHE A 545 -4.60 5.38 -6.45
C PHE A 545 -5.53 6.04 -5.43
N PHE A 546 -6.07 5.25 -4.51
CA PHE A 546 -6.99 5.69 -3.45
C PHE A 546 -6.40 5.35 -2.08
N ALA A 547 -5.18 5.82 -1.83
CA ALA A 547 -4.43 5.59 -0.60
C ALA A 547 -3.69 6.86 -0.15
N LYS A 548 -3.03 6.77 1.00
CA LYS A 548 -2.17 7.83 1.54
C LYS A 548 -0.73 7.38 1.53
N TYR A 549 0.13 8.13 0.85
CA TYR A 549 1.57 7.92 0.85
C TYR A 549 2.29 9.13 1.43
N LYS A 550 3.43 8.94 2.09
CA LYS A 550 4.33 10.02 2.49
C LYS A 550 5.75 9.75 2.01
N CYS A 551 6.35 10.71 1.30
CA CYS A 551 7.77 10.65 0.91
C CYS A 551 8.60 11.60 1.79
N GLU A 552 9.67 11.12 2.42
CA GLU A 552 10.53 11.99 3.23
C GLU A 552 11.97 11.51 3.42
N TYR A 553 12.89 12.45 3.65
CA TYR A 553 14.33 12.22 3.76
C TYR A 553 14.91 11.57 2.50
N LEU A 554 14.57 12.14 1.34
CA LEU A 554 14.97 11.62 0.03
C LEU A 554 15.48 12.75 -0.86
N THR A 555 16.44 12.44 -1.72
CA THR A 555 16.66 13.16 -2.96
C THR A 555 15.77 12.56 -4.05
N MET A 556 15.10 13.41 -4.84
CA MET A 556 14.34 12.96 -6.02
C MET A 556 14.96 13.58 -7.28
N SER A 557 15.35 12.74 -8.24
CA SER A 557 15.96 13.19 -9.49
C SER A 557 15.50 12.36 -10.68
N ALA A 558 14.97 13.02 -11.70
CA ALA A 558 14.50 12.40 -12.92
C ALA A 558 14.76 13.31 -14.13
N PRO A 559 16.03 13.47 -14.55
CA PRO A 559 16.41 14.52 -15.51
C PRO A 559 15.94 14.25 -16.96
N ALA A 560 15.46 13.05 -17.26
CA ALA A 560 14.92 12.72 -18.58
C ALA A 560 13.73 13.62 -18.92
N ALA A 561 13.67 14.13 -20.14
CA ALA A 561 12.63 15.06 -20.59
C ALA A 561 11.22 14.51 -20.31
N GLY A 562 10.34 15.37 -19.78
CA GLY A 562 8.98 14.99 -19.44
C GLY A 562 8.82 14.27 -18.09
N ALA A 563 9.91 13.97 -17.37
CA ALA A 563 9.83 13.24 -16.11
C ALA A 563 9.58 14.14 -14.88
N TYR A 564 8.94 13.58 -13.86
CA TYR A 564 8.50 14.26 -12.64
C TYR A 564 9.28 13.76 -11.41
N ALA A 565 9.34 14.56 -10.35
CA ALA A 565 9.70 14.01 -9.04
C ALA A 565 8.48 13.30 -8.44
N ILE A 566 7.39 14.02 -8.20
CA ILE A 566 6.12 13.49 -7.70
C ILE A 566 5.03 13.78 -8.72
N TYR A 567 4.32 12.73 -9.14
CA TYR A 567 3.12 12.84 -9.98
C TYR A 567 1.96 12.03 -9.38
N ALA A 568 0.76 12.59 -9.32
CA ALA A 568 -0.44 11.86 -8.89
C ALA A 568 -1.72 12.41 -9.54
N ASN A 569 -2.53 11.51 -10.13
CA ASN A 569 -3.86 11.82 -10.68
C ASN A 569 -5.00 11.57 -9.69
N SER A 570 -4.73 10.92 -8.58
CA SER A 570 -5.69 10.62 -7.51
C SER A 570 -4.93 10.34 -6.22
N GLY A 571 -5.65 10.14 -5.12
CA GLY A 571 -5.04 9.77 -3.85
C GLY A 571 -4.37 10.94 -3.15
N THR A 572 -3.68 10.65 -2.06
CA THR A 572 -3.04 11.64 -1.20
C THR A 572 -1.56 11.37 -1.08
N VAL A 573 -0.75 12.38 -1.42
CA VAL A 573 0.71 12.34 -1.26
C VAL A 573 1.17 13.42 -0.30
N PHE A 574 1.73 13.01 0.83
CA PHE A 574 2.48 13.89 1.70
C PHE A 574 3.95 13.89 1.29
N PHE A 575 4.61 15.04 1.41
CA PHE A 575 6.06 15.11 1.27
C PHE A 575 6.67 16.04 2.31
N GLY A 576 7.95 15.88 2.60
CA GLY A 576 8.67 16.70 3.58
C GLY A 576 10.10 16.20 3.69
N ASN A 577 11.06 17.04 4.04
CA ASN A 577 12.48 16.66 4.02
C ASN A 577 12.88 16.03 2.67
N ILE A 578 12.46 16.65 1.56
CA ILE A 578 12.84 16.24 0.21
C ILE A 578 13.88 17.20 -0.33
N ASN A 579 14.88 16.69 -1.03
CA ASN A 579 15.70 17.49 -1.94
C ASN A 579 15.27 17.23 -3.38
N PHE A 580 14.57 18.20 -3.96
CA PHE A 580 14.21 18.19 -5.38
C PHE A 580 15.43 18.57 -6.23
N LYS A 581 16.03 17.56 -6.88
CA LYS A 581 17.07 17.75 -7.90
C LYS A 581 16.43 17.94 -9.28
N ALA A 582 17.27 18.08 -10.31
CA ALA A 582 16.82 18.27 -11.66
C ALA A 582 15.83 17.18 -12.10
N VAL A 583 14.71 17.63 -12.66
CA VAL A 583 13.70 16.82 -13.31
C VAL A 583 13.42 17.35 -14.72
N GLY A 584 12.94 16.50 -15.62
CA GLY A 584 12.66 16.91 -17.00
C GLY A 584 11.32 17.62 -17.22
N SER A 585 10.46 17.72 -16.20
CA SER A 585 9.17 18.40 -16.25
C SER A 585 8.87 19.17 -14.97
N VAL A 586 8.26 18.54 -13.96
CA VAL A 586 7.72 19.23 -12.77
C VAL A 586 8.19 18.53 -11.49
N HIS A 587 8.48 19.29 -10.43
CA HIS A 587 8.81 18.70 -9.13
C HIS A 587 7.57 18.04 -8.48
N VAL A 588 6.47 18.76 -8.30
CA VAL A 588 5.21 18.25 -7.74
C VAL A 588 4.06 18.52 -8.71
N GLY A 589 3.64 17.50 -9.46
CA GLY A 589 2.55 17.58 -10.43
C GLY A 589 1.32 16.81 -9.96
N ILE A 590 0.21 17.50 -9.72
CA ILE A 590 -1.03 16.90 -9.23
C ILE A 590 -2.17 17.17 -10.20
N GLY A 591 -2.78 16.10 -10.69
CA GLY A 591 -3.86 16.08 -11.69
C GLY A 591 -5.14 15.42 -11.17
N ALA A 592 -6.21 15.51 -11.96
CA ALA A 592 -7.43 14.68 -11.87
C ALA A 592 -8.04 14.51 -10.47
N GLY A 593 -8.01 15.57 -9.64
CA GLY A 593 -8.55 15.56 -8.28
C GLY A 593 -7.65 14.94 -7.20
N GLY A 594 -6.40 14.59 -7.53
CA GLY A 594 -5.39 14.21 -6.55
C GLY A 594 -5.05 15.34 -5.57
N PHE A 595 -4.43 14.98 -4.44
CA PHE A 595 -4.02 15.92 -3.41
C PHE A 595 -2.55 15.69 -3.00
N ALA A 596 -1.76 16.76 -2.93
CA ALA A 596 -0.44 16.72 -2.31
C ALA A 596 -0.27 17.79 -1.23
N GLN A 597 0.48 17.44 -0.18
CA GLN A 597 0.79 18.36 0.90
C GLN A 597 2.25 18.28 1.35
N ALA A 598 2.93 19.43 1.38
CA ALA A 598 4.18 19.60 2.11
C ALA A 598 3.88 19.60 3.61
N THR A 599 4.41 18.62 4.32
CA THR A 599 4.27 18.46 5.78
C THR A 599 5.45 19.07 6.52
N GLU A 600 6.65 18.97 5.96
CA GLU A 600 7.90 19.49 6.55
C GLU A 600 8.64 20.41 5.57
N ASP A 601 9.64 21.11 6.09
CA ASP A 601 10.59 21.90 5.31
C ASP A 601 11.30 21.05 4.26
N TYR A 602 11.73 21.68 3.16
CA TYR A 602 12.36 20.95 2.06
C TYR A 602 13.33 21.82 1.25
N MET A 603 14.09 21.16 0.38
CA MET A 603 15.13 21.76 -0.45
C MET A 603 14.84 21.58 -1.94
N ILE A 604 15.26 22.55 -2.74
CA ILE A 604 15.31 22.50 -4.19
C ILE A 604 16.76 22.80 -4.61
N SER A 605 17.43 21.82 -5.20
CA SER A 605 18.81 21.94 -5.68
C SER A 605 18.95 21.73 -7.20
N GLY A 606 17.84 21.48 -7.90
CA GLY A 606 17.81 21.43 -9.37
C GLY A 606 16.53 22.02 -9.96
N GLY A 607 16.54 22.22 -11.27
CA GLY A 607 15.45 22.85 -12.01
C GLY A 607 14.35 21.88 -12.47
N ALA A 608 13.20 22.46 -12.77
CA ALA A 608 12.01 21.79 -13.29
C ALA A 608 11.40 22.67 -14.41
N PRO A 609 11.61 22.33 -15.70
CA PRO A 609 11.19 23.18 -16.81
C PRO A 609 9.71 23.57 -16.83
N GLY A 610 8.84 22.71 -16.28
CA GLY A 610 7.40 22.93 -16.16
C GLY A 610 7.04 23.82 -14.98
N ALA A 611 7.29 23.36 -13.75
CA ALA A 611 7.13 24.13 -12.52
C ALA A 611 7.69 23.38 -11.29
N HIS A 612 7.89 24.08 -10.17
CA HIS A 612 8.05 23.40 -8.89
C HIS A 612 6.72 22.81 -8.39
N LEU A 613 5.67 23.63 -8.27
CA LEU A 613 4.32 23.19 -7.92
C LEU A 613 3.42 23.33 -9.14
N ASN A 614 2.80 22.24 -9.59
CA ASN A 614 1.89 22.24 -10.74
C ASN A 614 0.58 21.53 -10.39
N ALA A 615 -0.51 22.28 -10.28
CA ALA A 615 -1.84 21.76 -10.03
C ALA A 615 -2.69 21.92 -11.30
N THR A 616 -3.18 20.81 -11.85
CA THR A 616 -4.04 20.80 -13.04
C THR A 616 -5.24 19.90 -12.89
N ASP A 617 -6.26 20.07 -13.73
CA ASP A 617 -7.40 19.14 -13.85
C ASP A 617 -8.09 18.86 -12.50
N GLY A 618 -8.32 19.93 -11.71
CA GLY A 618 -8.89 19.84 -10.36
C GLY A 618 -7.94 19.34 -9.26
N GLY A 619 -6.67 19.07 -9.58
CA GLY A 619 -5.64 18.69 -8.62
C GLY A 619 -5.36 19.78 -7.58
N GLN A 620 -4.92 19.37 -6.39
CA GLN A 620 -4.73 20.26 -5.25
C GLN A 620 -3.35 20.09 -4.62
N ILE A 621 -2.67 21.21 -4.36
CA ILE A 621 -1.36 21.25 -3.69
C ILE A 621 -1.44 22.19 -2.49
N ARG A 622 -0.89 21.75 -1.35
CA ARG A 622 -0.77 22.55 -0.13
C ARG A 622 0.67 22.61 0.36
N ALA A 623 1.24 23.80 0.50
CA ALA A 623 2.54 24.02 1.13
C ALA A 623 2.45 25.28 1.98
N GLN A 624 2.18 25.18 3.27
CA GLN A 624 1.93 26.36 4.11
C GLN A 624 2.89 26.40 5.29
N SER A 625 3.45 27.57 5.58
CA SER A 625 4.39 27.75 6.70
C SER A 625 5.58 26.79 6.60
N LYS A 626 6.17 26.67 5.41
CA LYS A 626 7.36 25.86 5.14
C LYS A 626 8.58 26.73 4.89
N THR A 627 9.73 26.28 5.37
CA THR A 627 11.02 26.78 4.93
C THR A 627 11.44 26.02 3.68
N ILE A 628 11.55 26.73 2.56
CA ILE A 628 11.90 26.17 1.26
C ILE A 628 13.29 26.69 0.89
N THR A 629 14.27 25.80 0.98
CA THR A 629 15.68 26.14 0.70
C THR A 629 15.97 25.95 -0.78
N ILE A 630 16.45 26.97 -1.47
CA ILE A 630 16.73 26.93 -2.92
C ILE A 630 18.23 27.17 -3.15
N VAL A 631 18.88 26.21 -3.79
CA VAL A 631 20.32 26.18 -4.02
C VAL A 631 20.60 26.18 -5.52
N GLY A 632 21.64 26.91 -5.95
CA GLY A 632 22.14 26.84 -7.33
C GLY A 632 21.32 27.60 -8.37
N LEU A 633 20.38 28.46 -7.95
CA LEU A 633 19.54 29.28 -8.84
C LEU A 633 18.88 28.46 -9.97
N PRO A 634 18.07 27.45 -9.63
CA PRO A 634 17.49 26.53 -10.61
C PRO A 634 16.51 27.25 -11.54
N THR A 635 16.42 26.79 -12.79
CA THR A 635 15.43 27.27 -13.76
C THR A 635 14.13 26.48 -13.60
N MET A 636 13.07 27.18 -13.17
CA MET A 636 11.70 26.68 -13.05
C MET A 636 10.72 27.85 -12.83
N PRO A 637 9.54 27.85 -13.47
CA PRO A 637 8.39 28.52 -12.91
C PRO A 637 8.11 27.98 -11.50
N PHE A 638 7.69 28.81 -10.55
CA PHE A 638 7.51 28.32 -9.19
C PHE A 638 6.16 27.65 -8.98
N ALA A 639 5.07 28.39 -9.16
CA ALA A 639 3.70 27.87 -9.01
C ALA A 639 2.94 27.91 -10.35
N ASN A 640 2.34 26.80 -10.75
CA ASN A 640 1.45 26.73 -11.92
C ASN A 640 0.11 26.13 -11.52
N ALA A 641 -0.97 26.87 -11.72
CA ALA A 641 -2.33 26.37 -11.51
C ALA A 641 -3.15 26.60 -12.78
N SER A 642 -3.70 25.54 -13.34
CA SER A 642 -4.57 25.63 -14.52
C SER A 642 -5.68 24.58 -14.51
N ARG A 643 -6.70 24.74 -15.34
CA ARG A 643 -7.79 23.76 -15.52
C ARG A 643 -8.41 23.39 -14.16
N VAL A 644 -8.81 24.41 -13.41
CA VAL A 644 -9.40 24.30 -12.05
C VAL A 644 -8.45 23.70 -11.00
N GLY A 645 -7.16 23.62 -11.28
CA GLY A 645 -6.15 23.25 -10.27
C GLY A 645 -5.98 24.31 -9.20
N THR A 646 -5.69 23.89 -7.96
CA THR A 646 -5.59 24.78 -6.79
C THR A 646 -4.26 24.59 -6.06
N ILE A 647 -3.57 25.69 -5.76
CA ILE A 647 -2.36 25.72 -4.93
C ILE A 647 -2.59 26.64 -3.72
N LEU A 648 -2.49 26.09 -2.51
CA LEU A 648 -2.47 26.85 -1.26
C LEU A 648 -1.03 26.87 -0.77
N ALA A 649 -0.32 27.97 -1.04
CA ALA A 649 1.03 28.13 -0.57
C ALA A 649 1.28 29.50 0.05
N ASN A 650 1.06 29.59 1.37
CA ASN A 650 1.08 30.83 2.15
C ASN A 650 1.86 30.66 3.46
N GLY A 651 2.49 31.75 3.91
CA GLY A 651 3.32 31.77 5.11
C GLY A 651 4.68 31.08 4.96
N ASP A 652 5.05 30.68 3.74
CA ASP A 652 6.33 30.04 3.45
C ASP A 652 7.48 31.05 3.45
N THR A 653 8.68 30.56 3.75
CA THR A 653 9.92 31.32 3.70
C THR A 653 10.86 30.71 2.67
N PHE A 654 11.44 31.55 1.80
CA PHE A 654 12.30 31.09 0.71
C PHE A 654 13.76 31.43 0.99
N GLY A 655 14.56 30.41 1.24
CA GLY A 655 16.00 30.50 1.43
C GLY A 655 16.75 30.37 0.11
N GLY A 656 16.69 31.41 -0.73
CA GLY A 656 17.22 31.41 -2.10
C GLY A 656 16.15 31.78 -3.12
N ILE A 657 16.47 31.72 -4.42
CA ILE A 657 15.54 32.06 -5.50
C ILE A 657 15.76 31.18 -6.74
N SER A 658 14.81 31.19 -7.67
CA SER A 658 14.84 30.48 -8.97
C SER A 658 14.80 31.44 -10.16
N LYS A 659 15.15 30.93 -11.36
CA LYS A 659 14.90 31.60 -12.66
C LYS A 659 13.58 31.11 -13.24
N GLY A 660 12.72 32.00 -13.71
CA GLY A 660 11.40 31.70 -14.24
C GLY A 660 10.28 32.51 -13.57
N ALA A 661 9.06 32.33 -14.08
CA ALA A 661 7.89 33.05 -13.60
C ALA A 661 7.53 32.63 -12.17
N ARG A 662 7.23 33.60 -11.31
CA ARG A 662 6.81 33.35 -9.91
C ARG A 662 5.54 32.52 -9.84
N TYR A 663 4.59 32.80 -10.73
CA TYR A 663 3.37 32.03 -10.85
C TYR A 663 2.80 32.11 -12.27
N ASN A 664 2.05 31.10 -12.67
CA ASN A 664 1.17 31.14 -13.83
C ASN A 664 -0.19 30.56 -13.46
N VAL A 665 -1.24 31.39 -13.55
CA VAL A 665 -2.58 31.01 -13.14
C VAL A 665 -3.56 31.22 -14.30
N THR A 666 -4.07 30.14 -14.87
CA THR A 666 -4.93 30.19 -16.06
C THR A 666 -6.13 29.25 -15.95
N LEU A 667 -7.10 29.36 -16.86
CA LEU A 667 -8.19 28.38 -17.01
C LEU A 667 -8.89 28.04 -15.69
N ASN A 668 -9.31 29.09 -14.96
CA ASN A 668 -9.93 29.01 -13.64
C ASN A 668 -9.09 28.33 -12.54
N GLY A 669 -7.78 28.24 -12.71
CA GLY A 669 -6.86 27.82 -11.66
C GLY A 669 -6.78 28.85 -10.52
N VAL A 670 -6.37 28.41 -9.33
CA VAL A 670 -6.26 29.27 -8.15
C VAL A 670 -4.91 29.06 -7.47
N VAL A 671 -4.23 30.17 -7.17
CA VAL A 671 -3.06 30.18 -6.29
C VAL A 671 -3.32 31.15 -5.14
N TYR A 672 -3.26 30.64 -3.92
CA TYR A 672 -3.42 31.41 -2.69
C TYR A 672 -2.08 31.54 -1.96
N SER A 673 -1.53 32.75 -1.99
CA SER A 673 -0.31 33.19 -1.31
C SER A 673 -0.57 33.76 0.08
N GLY A 674 -1.83 34.09 0.39
CA GLY A 674 -2.26 34.73 1.63
C GLY A 674 -1.87 36.21 1.77
N THR A 675 -1.14 36.78 0.81
CA THR A 675 -0.70 38.18 0.83
C THR A 675 -1.15 38.97 -0.40
N GLY A 676 -1.57 38.29 -1.46
CA GLY A 676 -1.82 38.89 -2.78
C GLY A 676 -0.57 39.47 -3.45
N SER A 677 0.61 39.40 -2.82
CA SER A 677 1.81 40.03 -3.33
C SER A 677 2.31 39.32 -4.57
N ALA A 678 2.44 40.04 -5.68
CA ALA A 678 3.00 39.55 -6.94
C ALA A 678 4.48 39.14 -6.82
N THR A 679 5.14 39.42 -5.68
CA THR A 679 6.53 39.06 -5.38
C THR A 679 6.67 37.98 -4.32
N TYR A 680 5.58 37.38 -3.84
CA TYR A 680 5.62 36.39 -2.75
C TYR A 680 6.43 35.14 -3.13
N PHE A 681 6.11 34.48 -4.24
CA PHE A 681 6.88 33.31 -4.70
C PHE A 681 8.25 33.71 -5.27
N PRO A 682 9.27 32.85 -5.12
CA PRO A 682 10.57 33.09 -5.75
C PRO A 682 10.44 32.95 -7.26
N GLY A 683 11.29 33.68 -7.98
CA GLY A 683 11.25 33.74 -9.43
C GLY A 683 11.78 35.07 -9.92
N SER A 684 12.43 35.02 -11.07
CA SER A 684 13.08 36.16 -11.72
C SER A 684 12.14 36.97 -12.60
N SER A 685 11.10 36.35 -13.14
CA SER A 685 10.08 37.00 -13.98
C SER A 685 8.75 37.15 -13.22
N ALA A 686 8.00 38.19 -13.60
CA ALA A 686 6.67 38.45 -13.04
C ALA A 686 5.75 37.25 -13.28
N GLY A 687 4.87 36.99 -12.31
CA GLY A 687 3.82 36.00 -12.50
C GLY A 687 2.70 36.55 -13.39
N ALA A 688 1.93 35.64 -13.99
CA ALA A 688 0.81 35.97 -14.85
C ALA A 688 -0.48 35.29 -14.35
N ALA A 689 -1.61 35.99 -14.50
CA ALA A 689 -2.94 35.44 -14.32
C ALA A 689 -3.80 35.76 -15.56
N GLY A 690 -4.59 34.80 -16.04
CA GLY A 690 -5.44 34.97 -17.23
C GLY A 690 -6.57 33.94 -17.30
N SER A 691 -7.51 34.10 -18.23
CA SER A 691 -8.60 33.13 -18.48
C SER A 691 -9.32 32.66 -17.20
N GLY A 692 -9.71 33.61 -16.34
CA GLY A 692 -10.40 33.35 -15.07
C GLY A 692 -9.51 32.85 -13.91
N GLY A 693 -8.19 32.73 -14.12
CA GLY A 693 -7.24 32.36 -13.08
C GLY A 693 -7.13 33.42 -11.98
N GLN A 694 -7.00 32.99 -10.72
CA GLN A 694 -6.93 33.86 -9.55
C GLN A 694 -5.63 33.68 -8.77
N TYR A 695 -4.90 34.77 -8.57
CA TYR A 695 -3.76 34.85 -7.67
C TYR A 695 -4.10 35.79 -6.52
N THR A 696 -4.08 35.30 -5.28
CA THR A 696 -4.58 36.02 -4.11
C THR A 696 -3.71 35.85 -2.88
#